data_AF-A0A8B3CYK5-F1
#
_entry.id   AF-A0A8B3CYK5-F1
#
_cell.length_a   1.000
_cell.length_b   1.000
_cell.length_c   1.000
_cell.angle_alpha   90.00
_cell.angle_beta   90.00
_cell.angle_gamma   90.00
#
_symmetry.space_group_name_H-M   'P 1'
#
loop_
_entity.id
_entity.type
_entity.pdbx_description
1 polymer ?
#
loop_
_entity_poly.entity_id
_entity_poly.type
_entity_poly.pdbx_seq_one_letter_code
_entity_poly.pdbx_strand_id
1 'polypeptide(L)'
;MVFVFLFLLSLGCKPQSTKYDSKIFFDNIDSYDGITLFTILNGYPVLKSFFVSLEPVDFNKALGDNLAKATRDDNLGTLRATQSALLVSRPSIQALSTDSASLIEKLETTNPNAYNAVQPLFEKIRYYPKPVVRNIVPISANVLRQEYLSKTKDQVTQSIHDFSKDLKSQSTRDLLVEIEDVAYKGLIANTNARAGVESLLNGFFDPVLVSDRSLKDGFISIVYDLGEMMFKRAGFSDFKTPNTAMKELVFNLDKYFTVGGAQYNADYSDPAHPAELKAFMMESFQNVRTLLDTGAITATPVNLLQKTAENLSLLDFGAKPSNVDGSLKELIRIDVDGKDRAYDGTSRSMSALETLFVVLTIANNYGFHWDTTDTTNDWIDGSTGGELTVGDAIHSLKSVIGSSSPFNFKNITNLSKSSGKVYRDGAVHQFDMNSRVLSLLEDKARGVTAPITDPTAGNFDRVYNKTLPWAMNWIKRVTFGGYGPYYNKNRRDGAGNYLSPDGTITRNSDLSETLFQPSWNTHRYEIQLNLPAPNNTKYVGLRGNFQNGPNVPNTFYTITEIPKTDAQRAVDSDEEAFYKNLQWLLYEKRFVAVLPVRAKLAATVAFEEALFITAIGNGLVGMLNLKPNCLPSACATDNGRWTIDNANYVKAYNAAGSDLAYLSNTPGDSVMLLEGWGFGADGQQAFQVTFVYPALWSLIVPNPDLIYGMLPPVISLNVPVLERLGFTTAGKVIPDQVNANWAQRNTLTPLVVALAKSLDDQVSGQQTAGFKNPYTILTNLAEILSRPLVFFGPDTTATLPTNPAPPSFTQVRTVGMADGFRNPIASTMEYFPLTNSGAQEYRTIISVLSENTRRFQDGALNLIGKTQLLTGLVKFVGQLGQPSNVNVKVKVFNGLKLIMGEIKFTAETPTATQFNIETKFTEWRDKVANYPTVNGTNIFDPLWVGVDDVVNLFKDYLSRSSGWSIVASLDFLFDLLLDISPSSSDITQLLNLASSLFYNPDNTRSYTITNILTQSLPPVLDAMAPYGRPLYGTGYYLATSGGFFSYLENRMFMNPAFTTKDLFSDLKNFLRSDIIQNKEDTNRSFLYATGTLIQQMADIYQAGRKFSPVGFYMYDNWNDDQPTSTLWDDMNFMFSVQ
;
A
#
# COMPACT_ATOMS: atom_id res chain seq x y z
N MET A 1 -2.75 39.36 -6.00
CA MET A 1 -3.80 40.24 -6.57
C MET A 1 -4.51 41.05 -5.50
N VAL A 2 -5.15 40.45 -4.48
CA VAL A 2 -5.80 41.16 -3.34
C VAL A 2 -4.85 42.12 -2.59
N PHE A 3 -3.59 41.72 -2.39
CA PHE A 3 -2.54 42.53 -1.77
C PHE A 3 -2.18 43.77 -2.58
N VAL A 4 -2.09 43.61 -3.90
CA VAL A 4 -1.86 44.70 -4.86
C VAL A 4 -3.13 45.55 -4.97
N PHE A 5 -4.31 44.95 -4.92
CA PHE A 5 -5.61 45.63 -4.90
C PHE A 5 -5.82 46.51 -3.66
N LEU A 6 -5.48 46.00 -2.47
CA LEU A 6 -5.56 46.73 -1.20
C LEU A 6 -4.58 47.91 -1.16
N PHE A 7 -3.39 47.75 -1.75
CA PHE A 7 -2.39 48.81 -1.88
C PHE A 7 -2.76 49.81 -2.99
N LEU A 8 -3.36 49.33 -4.09
CA LEU A 8 -3.85 50.13 -5.22
C LEU A 8 -5.00 51.06 -4.84
N LEU A 9 -5.91 50.59 -4.00
CA LEU A 9 -7.06 51.37 -3.54
C LEU A 9 -6.65 52.58 -2.68
N SER A 10 -5.40 52.62 -2.17
CA SER A 10 -4.93 53.72 -1.33
C SER A 10 -4.45 54.97 -2.09
N LEU A 11 -4.31 54.94 -3.43
CA LEU A 11 -3.48 55.92 -4.15
C LEU A 11 -4.05 56.35 -5.52
N GLY A 12 -5.25 56.93 -5.56
CA GLY A 12 -5.76 57.54 -6.80
C GLY A 12 -6.58 58.81 -6.58
N CYS A 13 -6.05 59.98 -7.03
CA CYS A 13 -6.78 60.98 -7.84
C CYS A 13 -5.91 62.20 -8.25
N LYS A 14 -6.28 62.87 -9.36
CA LYS A 14 -5.70 64.08 -10.02
C LYS A 14 -6.87 64.93 -10.57
N PRO A 15 -6.70 66.17 -11.11
CA PRO A 15 -6.03 67.38 -10.62
C PRO A 15 -6.99 68.60 -10.45
N GLN A 16 -6.47 69.63 -9.76
CA GLN A 16 -6.70 71.08 -9.89
C GLN A 16 -7.42 71.84 -8.74
N SER A 17 -6.57 72.55 -8.00
CA SER A 17 -6.72 73.69 -7.07
C SER A 17 -8.04 73.87 -6.30
N THR A 18 -7.99 73.60 -5.01
CA THR A 18 -8.19 74.63 -3.96
C THR A 18 -7.39 74.19 -2.73
N LYS A 19 -6.82 75.16 -2.00
CA LYS A 19 -5.91 74.96 -0.86
C LYS A 19 -6.41 73.87 0.09
N TYR A 20 -5.58 72.85 0.33
CA TYR A 20 -5.88 71.76 1.25
C TYR A 20 -5.89 72.26 2.70
N ASP A 21 -6.98 71.96 3.41
CA ASP A 21 -7.00 71.93 4.87
C ASP A 21 -6.38 70.59 5.32
N SER A 22 -5.65 70.63 6.42
CA SER A 22 -4.79 69.58 7.01
C SER A 22 -5.50 68.30 7.49
N LYS A 23 -6.66 67.95 6.92
CA LYS A 23 -7.56 66.88 7.37
C LYS A 23 -7.84 65.80 6.31
N ILE A 24 -6.84 65.45 5.50
CA ILE A 24 -6.99 64.52 4.36
C ILE A 24 -7.32 63.07 4.79
N PHE A 25 -7.15 62.72 6.08
CA PHE A 25 -7.45 61.38 6.64
C PHE A 25 -8.63 61.33 7.64
N PHE A 26 -9.46 62.38 7.72
CA PHE A 26 -10.68 62.34 8.54
C PHE A 26 -11.88 61.90 7.68
N ASP A 27 -12.34 60.67 7.86
CA ASP A 27 -13.50 60.11 7.14
C ASP A 27 -14.76 60.23 8.03
N ASN A 28 -15.76 60.98 7.58
CA ASN A 28 -17.11 60.99 8.15
C ASN A 28 -18.05 60.56 7.02
N ILE A 29 -18.54 59.33 7.12
CA ILE A 29 -18.91 58.47 5.98
C ILE A 29 -20.30 58.78 5.38
N ASP A 30 -21.09 59.69 5.98
CA ASP A 30 -22.51 59.85 5.60
C ASP A 30 -22.84 61.02 4.66
N SER A 31 -21.95 61.98 4.38
CA SER A 31 -22.33 63.12 3.50
C SER A 31 -21.17 63.98 2.96
N TYR A 32 -20.19 63.40 2.25
CA TYR A 32 -19.11 64.18 1.66
C TYR A 32 -19.02 64.03 0.13
N ASP A 33 -19.17 65.15 -0.59
CA ASP A 33 -19.01 65.27 -2.06
C ASP A 33 -17.54 65.45 -2.49
N GLY A 34 -16.58 65.21 -1.59
CA GLY A 34 -15.14 65.28 -1.83
C GLY A 34 -14.44 63.91 -1.83
N ILE A 35 -13.24 63.84 -2.41
CA ILE A 35 -12.49 62.60 -2.68
C ILE A 35 -11.88 62.03 -1.38
N THR A 36 -12.26 60.79 -1.03
CA THR A 36 -11.65 59.97 0.05
C THR A 36 -11.24 58.58 -0.46
N LEU A 37 -10.39 57.87 0.30
CA LEU A 37 -9.72 56.60 -0.02
C LEU A 37 -10.62 55.51 -0.66
N PHE A 38 -11.92 55.52 -0.34
CA PHE A 38 -12.87 54.49 -0.77
C PHE A 38 -13.89 54.97 -1.83
N THR A 39 -13.73 56.18 -2.37
CA THR A 39 -14.66 56.74 -3.37
C THR A 39 -14.65 56.00 -4.71
N ILE A 40 -13.54 55.35 -5.08
CA ILE A 40 -13.45 54.47 -6.28
C ILE A 40 -14.40 53.28 -6.17
N LEU A 41 -14.69 52.84 -4.93
CA LEU A 41 -15.63 51.76 -4.63
C LEU A 41 -17.07 52.26 -4.43
N ASN A 42 -17.37 53.55 -4.65
CA ASN A 42 -18.74 54.07 -4.49
C ASN A 42 -19.75 53.37 -5.41
N GLY A 43 -19.34 52.94 -6.59
CA GLY A 43 -20.16 52.14 -7.51
C GLY A 43 -20.29 50.66 -7.11
N TYR A 44 -19.61 50.23 -6.04
CA TYR A 44 -19.50 48.84 -5.58
C TYR A 44 -19.66 48.78 -4.05
N PRO A 45 -20.88 49.03 -3.55
CA PRO A 45 -21.15 49.23 -2.12
C PRO A 45 -20.75 48.01 -1.26
N VAL A 46 -20.78 46.80 -1.82
CA VAL A 46 -20.39 45.58 -1.09
C VAL A 46 -18.88 45.57 -0.85
N LEU A 47 -18.09 45.84 -1.89
CA LEU A 47 -16.63 45.93 -1.77
C LEU A 47 -16.22 47.09 -0.85
N LYS A 48 -16.92 48.23 -0.94
CA LYS A 48 -16.70 49.37 -0.05
C LYS A 48 -16.95 49.01 1.43
N SER A 49 -17.92 48.14 1.71
CA SER A 49 -18.33 47.82 3.08
C SER A 49 -17.22 47.19 3.95
N PHE A 50 -16.29 46.45 3.35
CA PHE A 50 -15.15 45.84 4.06
C PHE A 50 -14.21 46.86 4.71
N PHE A 51 -14.24 48.10 4.23
CA PHE A 51 -13.33 49.14 4.64
C PHE A 51 -13.94 50.11 5.64
N VAL A 52 -15.28 50.10 5.78
CA VAL A 52 -16.02 51.00 6.69
C VAL A 52 -15.64 50.77 8.15
N SER A 53 -15.25 49.54 8.50
CA SER A 53 -14.87 49.13 9.84
C SER A 53 -13.39 49.36 10.19
N LEU A 54 -12.60 49.84 9.23
CA LEU A 54 -11.19 50.15 9.46
C LEU A 54 -11.06 51.55 10.07
N GLU A 55 -10.47 51.61 11.26
CA GLU A 55 -10.12 52.89 11.88
C GLU A 55 -8.87 53.46 11.18
N PRO A 56 -8.92 54.67 10.60
CA PRO A 56 -7.79 55.21 9.81
C PRO A 56 -6.49 55.33 10.60
N VAL A 57 -6.56 55.69 11.89
CA VAL A 57 -5.38 55.83 12.76
C VAL A 57 -4.72 54.48 13.01
N ASP A 58 -5.51 53.47 13.39
CA ASP A 58 -5.02 52.12 13.66
C ASP A 58 -4.53 51.42 12.38
N PHE A 59 -5.20 51.66 11.24
CA PHE A 59 -4.78 51.18 9.94
C PHE A 59 -3.40 51.74 9.57
N ASN A 60 -3.24 53.06 9.65
CA ASN A 60 -1.99 53.74 9.29
C ASN A 60 -0.86 53.36 10.25
N LYS A 61 -1.16 53.23 11.55
CA LYS A 61 -0.20 52.76 12.56
C LYS A 61 0.23 51.32 12.29
N ALA A 62 -0.71 50.40 12.08
CA ALA A 62 -0.40 49.01 11.80
C ALA A 62 0.38 48.83 10.50
N LEU A 63 0.06 49.60 9.45
CA LEU A 63 0.82 49.58 8.20
C LEU A 63 2.22 50.18 8.39
N GLY A 64 2.30 51.37 8.98
CA GLY A 64 3.55 52.12 9.22
C GLY A 64 4.53 51.37 10.11
N ASP A 65 4.07 50.83 11.25
CA ASP A 65 4.89 50.07 12.20
C ASP A 65 5.48 48.80 11.57
N ASN A 66 4.79 48.19 10.60
CA ASN A 66 5.28 46.99 9.92
C ASN A 66 6.16 47.30 8.70
N LEU A 67 5.86 48.36 7.94
CA LEU A 67 6.73 48.82 6.86
C LEU A 67 8.04 49.42 7.39
N ALA A 68 8.04 50.03 8.58
CA ALA A 68 9.25 50.54 9.23
C ALA A 68 10.24 49.43 9.62
N LYS A 69 9.78 48.18 9.73
CA LYS A 69 10.64 47.01 9.98
C LYS A 69 11.33 46.51 8.70
N ALA A 70 10.79 46.82 7.52
CA ALA A 70 11.41 46.49 6.25
C ALA A 70 12.53 47.48 5.91
N THR A 71 13.58 47.00 5.25
CA THR A 71 14.68 47.90 4.85
C THR A 71 14.19 48.89 3.80
N ARG A 72 14.91 50.01 3.68
CA ARG A 72 14.64 51.01 2.63
C ARG A 72 14.70 50.38 1.23
N ASP A 73 15.63 49.48 0.98
CA ASP A 73 15.72 48.81 -0.33
C ASP A 73 14.54 47.87 -0.60
N ASP A 74 13.98 47.23 0.43
CA ASP A 74 12.83 46.34 0.30
C ASP A 74 11.52 47.10 0.04
N ASN A 75 11.32 48.19 0.78
CA ASN A 75 10.19 49.09 0.56
C ASN A 75 10.26 49.72 -0.84
N LEU A 76 11.44 50.21 -1.24
CA LEU A 76 11.65 50.76 -2.58
C LEU A 76 11.39 49.70 -3.66
N GLY A 77 11.97 48.51 -3.51
CA GLY A 77 11.80 47.43 -4.47
C GLY A 77 10.35 46.95 -4.54
N THR A 78 9.59 46.94 -3.43
CA THR A 78 8.17 46.60 -3.42
C THR A 78 7.32 47.62 -4.20
N LEU A 79 7.62 48.92 -4.03
CA LEU A 79 7.00 49.98 -4.84
C LEU A 79 7.33 49.80 -6.33
N ARG A 80 8.59 49.50 -6.66
CA ARG A 80 9.00 49.24 -8.05
C ARG A 80 8.38 47.97 -8.64
N ALA A 81 8.21 46.91 -7.85
CA ALA A 81 7.53 45.70 -8.29
C ALA A 81 6.07 45.97 -8.61
N THR A 82 5.42 46.75 -7.74
CA THR A 82 4.01 47.14 -7.91
C THR A 82 3.86 48.08 -9.12
N GLN A 83 4.77 49.04 -9.29
CA GLN A 83 4.86 49.85 -10.50
C GLN A 83 4.98 48.97 -11.76
N SER A 84 5.95 48.05 -11.79
CA SER A 84 6.17 47.18 -12.95
C SER A 84 4.95 46.32 -13.25
N ALA A 85 4.30 45.77 -12.23
CA ALA A 85 3.06 45.03 -12.41
C ALA A 85 2.00 45.88 -13.13
N LEU A 86 1.81 47.13 -12.68
CA LEU A 86 0.71 48.00 -13.12
C LEU A 86 0.96 48.81 -14.39
N LEU A 87 2.23 49.07 -14.72
CA LEU A 87 2.62 49.81 -15.91
C LEU A 87 3.17 48.89 -17.00
N VAL A 88 4.12 48.01 -16.65
CA VAL A 88 4.81 47.14 -17.63
C VAL A 88 3.93 45.96 -18.02
N SER A 89 3.29 45.29 -17.06
CA SER A 89 2.37 44.17 -17.32
C SER A 89 0.89 44.57 -17.29
N ARG A 90 0.56 45.85 -17.51
CA ARG A 90 -0.83 46.36 -17.46
C ARG A 90 -1.81 45.54 -18.33
N PRO A 91 -1.51 45.25 -19.61
CA PRO A 91 -2.44 44.47 -20.44
C PRO A 91 -2.69 43.07 -19.88
N SER A 92 -1.68 42.45 -19.26
CA SER A 92 -1.78 41.14 -18.63
C SER A 92 -2.57 41.18 -17.32
N ILE A 93 -2.46 42.24 -16.52
CA ILE A 93 -3.32 42.44 -15.33
C ILE A 93 -4.78 42.65 -15.75
N GLN A 94 -5.02 43.38 -16.84
CA GLN A 94 -6.36 43.58 -17.40
C GLN A 94 -6.95 42.27 -17.92
N ALA A 95 -6.14 41.45 -18.61
CA ALA A 95 -6.51 40.09 -19.02
C ALA A 95 -6.82 39.21 -17.81
N LEU A 96 -5.93 39.13 -16.81
CA LEU A 96 -6.16 38.40 -15.56
C LEU A 96 -7.46 38.83 -14.85
N SER A 97 -7.74 40.12 -14.81
CA SER A 97 -8.96 40.67 -14.20
C SER A 97 -10.20 40.25 -14.98
N THR A 98 -10.14 40.31 -16.31
CA THR A 98 -11.23 39.87 -17.20
C THR A 98 -11.45 38.37 -17.13
N ASP A 99 -10.39 37.58 -17.12
CA ASP A 99 -10.44 36.11 -17.03
C ASP A 99 -10.99 35.68 -15.66
N SER A 100 -10.57 36.34 -14.58
CA SER A 100 -11.10 36.11 -13.22
C SER A 100 -12.58 36.47 -13.12
N ALA A 101 -13.00 37.59 -13.71
CA ALA A 101 -14.41 37.96 -13.78
C ALA A 101 -15.22 36.96 -14.61
N SER A 102 -14.61 36.39 -15.65
CA SER A 102 -15.23 35.36 -16.48
C SER A 102 -15.37 34.03 -15.74
N LEU A 103 -14.45 33.68 -14.83
CA LEU A 103 -14.63 32.54 -13.92
C LEU A 103 -15.82 32.76 -12.97
N ILE A 104 -15.94 33.94 -12.36
CA ILE A 104 -17.09 34.28 -11.51
C ILE A 104 -18.39 34.24 -12.32
N GLU A 105 -18.41 34.82 -13.51
CA GLU A 105 -19.58 34.77 -14.40
C GLU A 105 -19.95 33.34 -14.80
N LYS A 106 -18.97 32.45 -15.05
CA LYS A 106 -19.23 31.04 -15.34
C LYS A 106 -19.91 30.33 -14.17
N LEU A 107 -19.44 30.57 -12.95
CA LEU A 107 -20.09 30.05 -11.74
C LEU A 107 -21.56 30.50 -11.66
N GLU A 108 -21.85 31.76 -12.01
CA GLU A 108 -23.19 32.33 -11.96
C GLU A 108 -24.12 31.87 -13.09
N THR A 109 -23.62 31.74 -14.32
CA THR A 109 -24.43 31.66 -15.54
C THR A 109 -24.56 30.24 -16.10
N THR A 110 -23.54 29.39 -15.92
CA THR A 110 -23.53 28.03 -16.47
C THR A 110 -24.48 27.10 -15.69
N ASN A 111 -24.57 27.26 -14.37
CA ASN A 111 -25.57 26.56 -13.56
C ASN A 111 -26.15 27.48 -12.45
N PRO A 112 -27.10 28.37 -12.81
CA PRO A 112 -27.63 29.36 -11.87
C PRO A 112 -28.35 28.74 -10.67
N ASN A 113 -28.97 27.57 -10.86
CA ASN A 113 -29.66 26.86 -9.78
C ASN A 113 -28.67 26.35 -8.72
N ALA A 114 -27.58 25.73 -9.14
CA ALA A 114 -26.52 25.28 -8.23
C ALA A 114 -25.86 26.47 -7.52
N TYR A 115 -25.57 27.55 -8.25
CA TYR A 115 -24.99 28.77 -7.67
C TYR A 115 -25.87 29.37 -6.57
N ASN A 116 -27.19 29.46 -6.78
CA ASN A 116 -28.12 29.96 -5.77
C ASN A 116 -28.25 28.98 -4.58
N ALA A 117 -28.22 27.68 -4.83
CA ALA A 117 -28.36 26.66 -3.78
C ALA A 117 -27.15 26.56 -2.84
N VAL A 118 -25.94 26.90 -3.30
CA VAL A 118 -24.71 26.87 -2.48
C VAL A 118 -24.54 28.14 -1.61
N GLN A 119 -25.25 29.23 -1.90
CA GLN A 119 -25.10 30.50 -1.14
C GLN A 119 -25.22 30.35 0.39
N PRO A 120 -26.19 29.57 0.94
CA PRO A 120 -26.27 29.36 2.39
C PRO A 120 -25.02 28.72 2.98
N LEU A 121 -24.34 27.85 2.22
CA LEU A 121 -23.08 27.23 2.65
C LEU A 121 -21.93 28.25 2.64
N PHE A 122 -21.86 29.11 1.62
CA PHE A 122 -20.87 30.19 1.59
C PHE A 122 -21.07 31.19 2.73
N GLU A 123 -22.31 31.49 3.13
CA GLU A 123 -22.58 32.29 4.33
C GLU A 123 -22.08 31.58 5.60
N LYS A 124 -22.28 30.26 5.75
CA LYS A 124 -21.72 29.51 6.88
C LYS A 124 -20.20 29.59 6.94
N ILE A 125 -19.53 29.53 5.79
CA ILE A 125 -18.06 29.70 5.69
C ILE A 125 -17.65 31.12 6.11
N ARG A 126 -18.39 32.15 5.67
CA ARG A 126 -18.15 33.55 6.05
C ARG A 126 -18.21 33.77 7.56
N TYR A 127 -19.16 33.15 8.25
CA TYR A 127 -19.33 33.27 9.70
C TYR A 127 -18.51 32.24 10.52
N TYR A 128 -17.61 31.48 9.88
CA TYR A 128 -16.79 30.49 10.59
C TYR A 128 -15.82 31.20 11.55
N PRO A 129 -15.69 30.74 12.81
CA PRO A 129 -14.95 31.46 13.85
C PRO A 129 -13.43 31.55 13.62
N LYS A 130 -12.86 30.71 12.76
CA LYS A 130 -11.42 30.75 12.48
C LYS A 130 -11.12 31.52 11.17
N PRO A 131 -10.00 32.26 11.11
CA PRO A 131 -9.43 32.85 9.90
C PRO A 131 -9.44 31.96 8.64
N VAL A 132 -10.46 32.07 7.79
CA VAL A 132 -10.58 31.19 6.61
C VAL A 132 -9.53 31.52 5.55
N VAL A 133 -9.41 32.79 5.15
CA VAL A 133 -8.49 33.20 4.06
C VAL A 133 -7.04 32.93 4.43
N ARG A 134 -6.62 33.30 5.65
CA ARG A 134 -5.25 33.10 6.11
C ARG A 134 -4.82 31.63 6.16
N ASN A 135 -5.73 30.73 6.53
CA ASN A 135 -5.41 29.31 6.64
C ASN A 135 -5.56 28.55 5.31
N ILE A 136 -6.30 29.09 4.33
CA ILE A 136 -6.37 28.50 2.99
C ILE A 136 -5.17 28.91 2.12
N VAL A 137 -4.65 30.14 2.30
CA VAL A 137 -3.49 30.61 1.52
C VAL A 137 -2.23 29.80 1.91
N PRO A 138 -1.62 29.06 0.97
CA PRO A 138 -0.51 28.14 1.27
C PRO A 138 0.84 28.82 1.52
N ILE A 139 0.89 30.16 1.55
CA ILE A 139 2.12 30.93 1.74
C ILE A 139 2.12 31.54 3.14
N SER A 140 3.00 31.03 4.01
CA SER A 140 3.16 31.55 5.36
C SER A 140 4.19 32.69 5.44
N ALA A 141 4.06 33.55 6.45
CA ALA A 141 5.06 34.59 6.72
C ALA A 141 6.47 33.99 6.96
N ASN A 142 6.54 32.81 7.57
CA ASN A 142 7.80 32.12 7.80
C ASN A 142 8.51 31.69 6.51
N VAL A 143 7.76 31.31 5.48
CA VAL A 143 8.31 31.03 4.14
C VAL A 143 8.91 32.27 3.53
N LEU A 144 8.12 33.36 3.50
CA LEU A 144 8.58 34.63 2.95
C LEU A 144 9.87 35.08 3.63
N ARG A 145 9.96 34.90 4.96
CA ARG A 145 11.18 35.14 5.74
C ARG A 145 12.34 34.24 5.32
N GLN A 146 12.11 32.94 5.18
CA GLN A 146 13.17 31.99 4.79
C GLN A 146 13.72 32.31 3.41
N GLU A 147 12.85 32.52 2.42
CA GLU A 147 13.23 32.89 1.06
C GLU A 147 14.02 34.20 1.04
N TYR A 148 13.56 35.20 1.78
CA TYR A 148 14.20 36.50 1.87
C TYR A 148 15.61 36.45 2.50
N LEU A 149 15.79 35.62 3.54
CA LEU A 149 17.06 35.48 4.26
C LEU A 149 18.06 34.54 3.56
N SER A 150 17.57 33.51 2.84
CA SER A 150 18.43 32.45 2.28
C SER A 150 18.85 32.69 0.84
N LYS A 151 18.11 33.48 0.06
CA LYS A 151 18.39 33.72 -1.37
C LYS A 151 18.84 35.15 -1.66
N THR A 152 19.78 35.29 -2.60
CA THR A 152 20.21 36.59 -3.12
C THR A 152 19.16 37.17 -4.07
N LYS A 153 19.29 38.47 -4.40
CA LYS A 153 18.38 39.15 -5.33
C LYS A 153 18.33 38.46 -6.70
N ASP A 154 19.48 38.07 -7.23
CA ASP A 154 19.59 37.42 -8.53
C ASP A 154 18.98 36.02 -8.53
N GLN A 155 19.18 35.26 -7.43
CA GLN A 155 18.57 33.94 -7.27
C GLN A 155 17.04 34.00 -7.22
N VAL A 156 16.46 34.98 -6.51
CA VAL A 156 15.00 35.17 -6.48
C VAL A 156 14.48 35.61 -7.84
N THR A 157 15.18 36.52 -8.51
CA THR A 157 14.81 37.01 -9.85
C THR A 157 14.79 35.85 -10.86
N GLN A 158 15.85 35.04 -10.88
CA GLN A 158 15.95 33.89 -11.77
C GLN A 158 14.86 32.85 -11.46
N SER A 159 14.61 32.54 -10.19
CA SER A 159 13.56 31.60 -9.78
C SER A 159 12.17 32.00 -10.25
N ILE A 160 11.84 33.30 -10.25
CA ILE A 160 10.55 33.81 -10.76
C ILE A 160 10.49 33.70 -12.29
N HIS A 161 11.60 33.98 -13.00
CA HIS A 161 11.66 33.81 -14.45
C HIS A 161 11.56 32.34 -14.88
N ASP A 162 12.24 31.43 -14.16
CA ASP A 162 12.17 30.00 -14.43
C ASP A 162 10.73 29.50 -14.23
N PHE A 163 10.07 29.86 -13.13
CA PHE A 163 8.66 29.52 -12.91
C PHE A 163 7.73 30.09 -13.99
N SER A 164 7.93 31.35 -14.41
CA SER A 164 7.21 31.97 -15.52
C SER A 164 7.41 31.21 -16.83
N LYS A 165 8.65 30.79 -17.12
CA LYS A 165 9.00 30.00 -18.31
C LYS A 165 8.35 28.62 -18.28
N ASP A 166 8.34 27.96 -17.14
CA ASP A 166 7.72 26.64 -16.95
C ASP A 166 6.21 26.72 -17.18
N LEU A 167 5.54 27.74 -16.63
CA LEU A 167 4.11 27.99 -16.89
C LEU A 167 3.81 28.22 -18.38
N LYS A 168 4.73 28.81 -19.15
CA LYS A 168 4.59 29.01 -20.61
C LYS A 168 4.93 27.76 -21.43
N SER A 169 5.56 26.75 -20.84
CA SER A 169 6.00 25.56 -21.57
C SER A 169 4.81 24.77 -22.14
N GLN A 170 5.00 24.19 -23.33
CA GLN A 170 3.96 23.37 -23.96
C GLN A 170 3.59 22.16 -23.09
N SER A 171 4.58 21.54 -22.43
CA SER A 171 4.36 20.40 -21.52
C SER A 171 3.47 20.76 -20.32
N THR A 172 3.68 21.93 -19.70
CA THR A 172 2.83 22.38 -18.58
C THR A 172 1.42 22.70 -19.05
N ARG A 173 1.28 23.33 -20.23
CA ARG A 173 -0.02 23.58 -20.82
C ARG A 173 -0.78 22.29 -21.13
N ASP A 174 -0.12 21.31 -21.74
CA ASP A 174 -0.72 20.00 -22.05
C ASP A 174 -1.15 19.28 -20.76
N LEU A 175 -0.33 19.32 -19.71
CA LEU A 175 -0.69 18.77 -18.40
C LEU A 175 -1.93 19.45 -17.78
N LEU A 176 -1.99 20.78 -17.81
CA LEU A 176 -3.14 21.53 -17.27
C LEU A 176 -4.42 21.26 -18.07
N VAL A 177 -4.32 21.16 -19.40
CA VAL A 177 -5.43 20.74 -20.27
C VAL A 177 -5.89 19.32 -19.92
N GLU A 178 -4.96 18.39 -19.72
CA GLU A 178 -5.28 17.02 -19.31
C GLU A 178 -5.98 16.96 -17.94
N ILE A 179 -5.54 17.76 -16.98
CA ILE A 179 -6.18 17.86 -15.66
C ILE A 179 -7.62 18.39 -15.79
N GLU A 180 -7.82 19.45 -16.58
CA GLU A 180 -9.16 19.98 -16.84
C GLU A 180 -10.04 18.97 -17.60
N ASP A 181 -9.46 18.19 -18.53
CA ASP A 181 -10.15 17.12 -19.24
C ASP A 181 -10.58 15.97 -18.31
N VAL A 182 -9.73 15.59 -17.37
CA VAL A 182 -10.05 14.59 -16.34
C VAL A 182 -11.16 15.10 -15.43
N ALA A 183 -11.08 16.36 -14.99
CA ALA A 183 -12.11 16.99 -14.18
C ALA A 183 -13.44 17.09 -14.93
N TYR A 184 -13.41 17.50 -16.20
CA TYR A 184 -14.60 17.53 -17.07
C TYR A 184 -15.23 16.14 -17.22
N LYS A 185 -14.43 15.11 -17.52
CA LYS A 185 -14.94 13.74 -17.64
C LYS A 185 -15.51 13.22 -16.32
N GLY A 186 -14.80 13.42 -15.22
CA GLY A 186 -15.17 12.89 -13.90
C GLY A 186 -16.36 13.60 -13.26
N LEU A 187 -16.54 14.90 -13.50
CA LEU A 187 -17.59 15.69 -12.87
C LEU A 187 -18.83 15.90 -13.76
N ILE A 188 -18.71 15.72 -15.09
CA ILE A 188 -19.75 16.06 -16.06
C ILE A 188 -20.03 14.90 -17.01
N ALA A 189 -19.04 14.48 -17.81
CA ALA A 189 -19.30 13.58 -18.94
C ALA A 189 -19.68 12.16 -18.52
N ASN A 190 -19.19 11.70 -17.37
CA ASN A 190 -19.44 10.35 -16.87
C ASN A 190 -20.27 10.41 -15.58
N THR A 191 -21.53 9.96 -15.68
CA THR A 191 -22.48 9.95 -14.56
C THR A 191 -22.07 9.03 -13.42
N ASN A 192 -21.43 7.89 -13.70
CA ASN A 192 -20.96 6.96 -12.67
C ASN A 192 -19.74 7.52 -11.93
N ALA A 193 -18.76 8.07 -12.65
CA ALA A 193 -17.62 8.74 -12.03
C ALA A 193 -18.08 9.90 -11.15
N ARG A 194 -19.06 10.67 -11.63
CA ARG A 194 -19.69 11.77 -10.88
C ARG A 194 -20.36 11.28 -9.60
N ALA A 195 -21.23 10.26 -9.71
CA ALA A 195 -21.87 9.65 -8.54
C ALA A 195 -20.83 9.07 -7.56
N GLY A 196 -19.71 8.57 -8.08
CA GLY A 196 -18.59 8.09 -7.28
C GLY A 196 -17.92 9.20 -6.47
N VAL A 197 -17.57 10.33 -7.09
CA VAL A 197 -17.00 11.51 -6.41
C VAL A 197 -17.98 12.04 -5.36
N GLU A 198 -19.26 12.13 -5.69
CA GLU A 198 -20.30 12.55 -4.75
C GLU A 198 -20.40 11.61 -3.55
N SER A 199 -20.34 10.29 -3.77
CA SER A 199 -20.34 9.29 -2.70
C SER A 199 -19.10 9.42 -1.81
N LEU A 200 -17.91 9.66 -2.38
CA LEU A 200 -16.69 9.89 -1.60
C LEU A 200 -16.83 11.11 -0.69
N LEU A 201 -17.24 12.26 -1.24
CA LEU A 201 -17.39 13.50 -0.45
C LEU A 201 -18.46 13.35 0.65
N ASN A 202 -19.58 12.67 0.34
CA ASN A 202 -20.61 12.35 1.32
C ASN A 202 -20.12 11.42 2.44
N GLY A 203 -19.06 10.63 2.20
CA GLY A 203 -18.41 9.79 3.20
C GLY A 203 -17.41 10.61 4.03
N PHE A 204 -16.55 11.40 3.39
CA PHE A 204 -15.54 12.22 4.06
C PHE A 204 -16.11 13.34 4.93
N PHE A 205 -17.32 13.82 4.63
CA PHE A 205 -17.99 14.87 5.40
C PHE A 205 -19.25 14.38 6.12
N ASP A 206 -19.31 13.08 6.42
CA ASP A 206 -20.41 12.53 7.21
C ASP A 206 -20.37 13.10 8.65
N PRO A 207 -21.52 13.51 9.24
CA PRO A 207 -21.56 14.12 10.57
C PRO A 207 -20.97 13.26 11.69
N VAL A 208 -20.92 11.92 11.52
CA VAL A 208 -20.30 11.00 12.50
C VAL A 208 -18.81 11.36 12.73
N LEU A 209 -18.12 11.86 11.70
CA LEU A 209 -16.70 12.20 11.73
C LEU A 209 -16.38 13.51 12.46
N VAL A 210 -17.39 14.31 12.80
CA VAL A 210 -17.18 15.54 13.59
C VAL A 210 -16.62 15.21 14.98
N SER A 211 -17.10 14.10 15.56
CA SER A 211 -16.68 13.62 16.88
C SER A 211 -15.38 12.82 16.85
N ASP A 212 -15.06 12.17 15.72
CA ASP A 212 -13.87 11.36 15.52
C ASP A 212 -13.19 11.71 14.19
N ARG A 213 -12.15 12.55 14.30
CA ARG A 213 -11.35 13.01 13.15
C ARG A 213 -10.26 12.02 12.73
N SER A 214 -10.20 10.82 13.30
CA SER A 214 -9.15 9.84 13.02
C SER A 214 -9.04 9.46 11.54
N LEU A 215 -10.15 9.44 10.81
CA LEU A 215 -10.21 9.19 9.37
C LEU A 215 -9.62 10.35 8.55
N LYS A 216 -9.93 11.59 8.93
CA LYS A 216 -9.32 12.79 8.36
C LYS A 216 -7.80 12.75 8.62
N ASP A 217 -7.40 12.56 9.87
CA ASP A 217 -5.98 12.53 10.26
C ASP A 217 -5.22 11.43 9.52
N GLY A 218 -5.83 10.25 9.33
CA GLY A 218 -5.26 9.17 8.54
C GLY A 218 -5.05 9.56 7.07
N PHE A 219 -6.06 10.17 6.44
CA PHE A 219 -5.96 10.66 5.06
C PHE A 219 -4.91 11.77 4.91
N ILE A 220 -4.90 12.75 5.82
CA ILE A 220 -3.91 13.83 5.84
C ILE A 220 -2.51 13.27 6.05
N SER A 221 -2.33 12.28 6.94
CA SER A 221 -1.04 11.59 7.13
C SER A 221 -0.56 10.94 5.84
N ILE A 222 -1.44 10.27 5.08
CA ILE A 222 -1.05 9.65 3.80
C ILE A 222 -0.49 10.70 2.83
N VAL A 223 -1.20 11.81 2.63
CA VAL A 223 -0.74 12.90 1.73
C VAL A 223 0.57 13.51 2.24
N TYR A 224 0.65 13.73 3.55
CA TYR A 224 1.81 14.28 4.23
C TYR A 224 3.06 13.40 4.09
N ASP A 225 2.92 12.10 4.35
CA ASP A 225 4.02 11.15 4.40
C ASP A 225 4.62 10.91 3.00
N LEU A 226 3.85 11.14 1.93
CA LEU A 226 4.36 11.21 0.55
C LEU A 226 5.29 12.41 0.32
N GLY A 227 5.07 13.53 1.02
CA GLY A 227 6.02 14.65 1.01
C GLY A 227 7.22 14.41 1.90
N GLU A 228 7.01 13.84 3.09
CA GLU A 228 8.09 13.54 4.04
C GLU A 228 9.12 12.56 3.52
N MET A 229 8.73 11.61 2.67
CA MET A 229 9.70 10.67 2.11
C MET A 229 10.79 11.40 1.31
N MET A 230 10.46 12.57 0.74
CA MET A 230 11.39 13.44 0.01
C MET A 230 12.28 14.31 0.92
N PHE A 231 12.10 14.23 2.24
CA PHE A 231 13.05 14.74 3.25
C PHE A 231 13.94 13.63 3.83
N LYS A 232 13.57 12.35 3.64
CA LYS A 232 14.36 11.23 4.14
C LYS A 232 15.54 10.97 3.20
N ARG A 233 16.55 10.30 3.75
CA ARG A 233 17.72 9.81 3.01
C ARG A 233 17.67 8.31 2.91
N ALA A 234 18.09 7.75 1.78
CA ALA A 234 18.07 6.32 1.52
C ALA A 234 19.43 5.68 1.86
N GLY A 235 19.41 4.36 2.09
CA GLY A 235 20.60 3.55 2.42
C GLY A 235 20.83 3.38 3.91
N PHE A 236 21.83 2.55 4.26
CA PHE A 236 22.15 2.16 5.64
C PHE A 236 22.69 3.30 6.52
N SER A 237 23.52 4.15 5.94
CA SER A 237 24.13 5.31 6.59
C SER A 237 23.45 6.63 6.18
N ASP A 238 22.25 6.55 5.60
CA ASP A 238 21.52 7.72 5.09
C ASP A 238 22.37 8.55 4.12
N PHE A 239 23.17 7.87 3.29
CA PHE A 239 24.13 8.51 2.39
C PHE A 239 23.50 9.06 1.12
N LYS A 240 22.34 8.53 0.70
CA LYS A 240 21.72 8.89 -0.59
C LYS A 240 20.56 9.87 -0.40
N THR A 241 20.54 10.93 -1.21
CA THR A 241 19.43 11.89 -1.25
C THR A 241 18.23 11.29 -1.97
N PRO A 242 17.01 11.77 -1.70
CA PRO A 242 15.81 11.27 -2.38
C PRO A 242 15.87 11.54 -3.88
N ASN A 243 16.46 12.66 -4.29
CA ASN A 243 16.75 12.99 -5.69
C ASN A 243 17.56 11.88 -6.38
N THR A 244 18.70 11.50 -5.81
CA THR A 244 19.55 10.45 -6.38
C THR A 244 18.82 9.11 -6.43
N ALA A 245 18.08 8.75 -5.38
CA ALA A 245 17.30 7.50 -5.34
C ALA A 245 16.22 7.46 -6.43
N MET A 246 15.51 8.57 -6.69
CA MET A 246 14.48 8.64 -7.73
C MET A 246 15.06 8.65 -9.15
N LYS A 247 16.20 9.31 -9.37
CA LYS A 247 16.91 9.25 -10.66
C LYS A 247 17.38 7.83 -10.98
N GLU A 248 17.95 7.14 -10.00
CA GLU A 248 18.35 5.74 -10.13
C GLU A 248 17.15 4.80 -10.33
N LEU A 249 15.99 5.10 -9.73
CA LEU A 249 14.76 4.37 -10.00
C LEU A 249 14.38 4.48 -11.49
N VAL A 250 14.31 5.69 -12.04
CA VAL A 250 14.00 5.90 -13.47
C VAL A 250 15.02 5.17 -14.35
N PHE A 251 16.31 5.29 -14.04
CA PHE A 251 17.37 4.61 -14.77
C PHE A 251 17.24 3.08 -14.71
N ASN A 252 16.94 2.50 -13.55
CA ASN A 252 16.78 1.05 -13.40
C ASN A 252 15.49 0.53 -14.05
N LEU A 253 14.41 1.31 -14.04
CA LEU A 253 13.18 0.94 -14.74
C LEU A 253 13.43 0.83 -16.25
N ASP A 254 14.16 1.78 -16.83
CA ASP A 254 14.61 1.66 -18.23
C ASP A 254 15.55 0.45 -18.43
N LYS A 255 16.60 0.34 -17.61
CA LYS A 255 17.61 -0.71 -17.76
C LYS A 255 17.02 -2.13 -17.78
N TYR A 256 16.00 -2.42 -16.95
CA TYR A 256 15.46 -3.77 -16.74
C TYR A 256 14.04 -4.00 -17.26
N PHE A 257 13.19 -2.98 -17.38
CA PHE A 257 11.74 -3.17 -17.61
C PHE A 257 11.20 -2.49 -18.87
N THR A 258 12.06 -1.93 -19.74
CA THR A 258 11.67 -1.34 -21.03
C THR A 258 12.31 -2.11 -22.19
N VAL A 259 11.59 -2.17 -23.32
CA VAL A 259 12.10 -2.80 -24.55
C VAL A 259 13.30 -2.00 -25.07
N GLY A 260 14.45 -2.66 -25.19
CA GLY A 260 15.72 -2.02 -25.59
C GLY A 260 16.63 -1.62 -24.41
N GLY A 261 16.17 -1.79 -23.17
CA GLY A 261 16.99 -1.61 -21.97
C GLY A 261 18.19 -2.56 -21.91
N ALA A 262 19.29 -2.11 -21.31
CA ALA A 262 20.58 -2.82 -21.35
C ALA A 262 20.58 -4.23 -20.72
N GLN A 263 19.59 -4.54 -19.85
CA GLN A 263 19.44 -5.84 -19.20
C GLN A 263 18.08 -6.50 -19.52
N TYR A 264 17.26 -5.88 -20.37
CA TYR A 264 15.99 -6.44 -20.82
C TYR A 264 16.25 -7.58 -21.82
N ASN A 265 15.93 -8.81 -21.43
CA ASN A 265 16.19 -10.02 -22.21
C ASN A 265 14.92 -10.87 -22.43
N ALA A 266 15.08 -12.08 -22.96
CA ALA A 266 13.98 -13.01 -23.21
C ALA A 266 13.15 -13.34 -21.95
N ASP A 267 13.79 -13.41 -20.77
CA ASP A 267 13.11 -13.73 -19.52
C ASP A 267 12.21 -12.59 -19.02
N TYR A 268 12.56 -11.32 -19.31
CA TYR A 268 11.70 -10.17 -19.03
C TYR A 268 10.60 -9.97 -20.08
N SER A 269 10.79 -10.51 -21.29
CA SER A 269 9.90 -10.33 -22.44
C SER A 269 9.04 -11.56 -22.77
N ASP A 270 8.87 -12.47 -21.82
CA ASP A 270 7.97 -13.62 -21.94
C ASP A 270 6.61 -13.17 -22.50
N PRO A 271 6.14 -13.71 -23.65
CA PRO A 271 4.88 -13.29 -24.26
C PRO A 271 3.64 -13.59 -23.42
N ALA A 272 3.69 -14.62 -22.57
CA ALA A 272 2.58 -15.02 -21.72
C ALA A 272 2.62 -14.33 -20.34
N HIS A 273 3.83 -14.07 -19.83
CA HIS A 273 4.04 -13.48 -18.50
C HIS A 273 5.09 -12.36 -18.52
N PRO A 274 4.87 -11.26 -19.27
CA PRO A 274 5.87 -10.21 -19.43
C PRO A 274 6.15 -9.49 -18.11
N ALA A 275 7.42 -9.16 -17.88
CA ALA A 275 7.85 -8.30 -16.78
C ALA A 275 7.84 -6.81 -17.18
N GLU A 276 7.67 -6.51 -18.47
CA GLU A 276 7.68 -5.15 -19.04
C GLU A 276 6.78 -4.16 -18.27
N LEU A 277 7.25 -2.91 -18.15
CA LEU A 277 6.67 -1.91 -17.25
C LEU A 277 5.19 -1.62 -17.51
N LYS A 278 4.76 -1.54 -18.78
CA LYS A 278 3.34 -1.36 -19.14
C LYS A 278 2.53 -2.59 -18.70
N ALA A 279 2.99 -3.81 -18.98
CA ALA A 279 2.30 -5.02 -18.55
C ALA A 279 2.17 -5.10 -17.02
N PHE A 280 3.26 -4.81 -16.31
CA PHE A 280 3.26 -4.73 -14.85
C PHE A 280 2.18 -3.76 -14.33
N MET A 281 2.10 -2.54 -14.87
CA MET A 281 1.10 -1.55 -14.45
C MET A 281 -0.33 -1.99 -14.78
N MET A 282 -0.55 -2.56 -15.97
CA MET A 282 -1.87 -3.04 -16.41
C MET A 282 -2.37 -4.16 -15.49
N GLU A 283 -1.56 -5.20 -15.28
CA GLU A 283 -1.93 -6.35 -14.45
C GLU A 283 -2.07 -5.96 -12.97
N SER A 284 -1.22 -5.06 -12.46
CA SER A 284 -1.35 -4.52 -11.10
C SER A 284 -2.65 -3.75 -10.93
N PHE A 285 -3.02 -2.90 -11.89
CA PHE A 285 -4.28 -2.17 -11.87
C PHE A 285 -5.49 -3.12 -11.91
N GLN A 286 -5.46 -4.18 -12.74
CA GLN A 286 -6.52 -5.18 -12.79
C GLN A 286 -6.73 -5.88 -11.45
N ASN A 287 -5.64 -6.28 -10.78
CA ASN A 287 -5.72 -6.90 -9.46
C ASN A 287 -6.28 -5.94 -8.41
N VAL A 288 -5.85 -4.68 -8.38
CA VAL A 288 -6.38 -3.67 -7.46
C VAL A 288 -7.87 -3.38 -7.73
N ARG A 289 -8.27 -3.27 -9.01
CA ARG A 289 -9.68 -3.07 -9.39
C ARG A 289 -10.55 -4.23 -8.93
N THR A 290 -10.03 -5.46 -9.01
CA THR A 290 -10.74 -6.68 -8.60
C THR A 290 -11.02 -6.73 -7.10
N LEU A 291 -10.21 -6.11 -6.24
CA LEU A 291 -10.48 -5.99 -4.80
C LEU A 291 -11.74 -5.15 -4.50
N LEU A 292 -12.11 -4.24 -5.40
CA LEU A 292 -13.27 -3.36 -5.29
C LEU A 292 -14.51 -3.92 -6.01
N ASP A 293 -14.34 -4.94 -6.84
CA ASP A 293 -15.44 -5.55 -7.59
C ASP A 293 -16.33 -6.41 -6.68
N THR A 294 -17.58 -6.63 -7.11
CA THR A 294 -18.58 -7.38 -6.36
C THR A 294 -19.07 -8.57 -7.18
N GLY A 295 -18.83 -9.80 -6.70
CA GLY A 295 -19.45 -11.03 -7.23
C GLY A 295 -18.73 -11.68 -8.42
N ALA A 296 -17.71 -11.04 -9.01
CA ALA A 296 -16.92 -11.66 -10.08
C ALA A 296 -16.09 -12.84 -9.55
N ILE A 297 -15.46 -12.67 -8.39
CA ILE A 297 -14.56 -13.65 -7.75
C ILE A 297 -14.96 -13.99 -6.31
N THR A 298 -16.01 -13.36 -5.78
CA THR A 298 -16.51 -13.54 -4.41
C THR A 298 -17.82 -14.33 -4.38
N ALA A 299 -17.99 -15.18 -3.37
CA ALA A 299 -19.21 -15.97 -3.18
C ALA A 299 -20.43 -15.11 -2.85
N THR A 300 -20.24 -14.10 -1.99
CA THR A 300 -21.25 -13.08 -1.69
C THR A 300 -20.85 -11.80 -2.44
N PRO A 301 -21.79 -11.04 -3.04
CA PRO A 301 -21.45 -9.82 -3.78
C PRO A 301 -21.01 -8.69 -2.83
N VAL A 302 -19.78 -8.78 -2.34
CA VAL A 302 -19.15 -7.83 -1.42
C VAL A 302 -17.83 -7.34 -1.99
N ASN A 303 -17.47 -6.11 -1.62
CA ASN A 303 -16.16 -5.53 -1.88
C ASN A 303 -15.14 -6.14 -0.90
N LEU A 304 -14.09 -6.77 -1.41
CA LEU A 304 -13.08 -7.45 -0.59
C LEU A 304 -12.25 -6.48 0.23
N LEU A 305 -11.98 -5.28 -0.29
CA LEU A 305 -11.28 -4.24 0.46
C LEU A 305 -12.13 -3.72 1.62
N GLN A 306 -13.45 -3.56 1.40
CA GLN A 306 -14.39 -3.25 2.48
C GLN A 306 -14.39 -4.36 3.54
N LYS A 307 -14.42 -5.63 3.13
CA LYS A 307 -14.39 -6.75 4.07
C LYS A 307 -13.06 -6.84 4.83
N THR A 308 -11.96 -6.48 4.18
CA THR A 308 -10.63 -6.37 4.79
C THR A 308 -10.59 -5.27 5.84
N ALA A 309 -11.21 -4.11 5.57
CA ALA A 309 -11.35 -3.05 6.56
C ALA A 309 -12.13 -3.51 7.79
N GLU A 310 -13.29 -4.15 7.59
CA GLU A 310 -14.08 -4.73 8.69
C GLU A 310 -13.27 -5.74 9.51
N ASN A 311 -12.61 -6.68 8.84
CA ASN A 311 -11.82 -7.71 9.51
C ASN A 311 -10.58 -7.14 10.22
N LEU A 312 -9.98 -6.08 9.68
CA LEU A 312 -8.88 -5.38 10.35
C LEU A 312 -9.39 -4.67 11.61
N SER A 313 -10.57 -4.07 11.59
CA SER A 313 -11.16 -3.41 12.77
C SER A 313 -11.54 -4.37 13.90
N LEU A 314 -11.82 -5.65 13.58
CA LEU A 314 -12.03 -6.69 14.59
C LEU A 314 -10.76 -6.96 15.42
N LEU A 315 -9.58 -6.73 14.83
CA LEU A 315 -8.32 -6.63 15.55
C LEU A 315 -8.20 -5.18 16.04
N ASP A 316 -8.74 -4.85 17.22
CA ASP A 316 -8.78 -3.46 17.74
C ASP A 316 -7.42 -2.73 17.63
N PHE A 317 -6.32 -3.44 17.90
CA PHE A 317 -4.95 -2.94 17.74
C PHE A 317 -4.55 -2.66 16.28
N GLY A 318 -5.12 -3.39 15.31
CA GLY A 318 -4.95 -3.19 13.88
C GLY A 318 -5.58 -1.91 13.35
N ALA A 319 -6.58 -1.34 14.04
CA ALA A 319 -7.12 -0.01 13.73
C ALA A 319 -6.26 1.14 14.28
N LYS A 320 -5.31 0.84 15.18
CA LYS A 320 -4.36 1.79 15.77
C LYS A 320 -2.92 1.28 15.58
N PRO A 321 -2.50 1.00 14.34
CA PRO A 321 -1.21 0.39 14.09
C PRO A 321 -0.07 1.36 14.45
N SER A 322 1.09 0.81 14.78
CA SER A 322 2.33 1.57 14.98
C SER A 322 3.46 0.93 14.19
N ASN A 323 4.27 1.74 13.49
CA ASN A 323 5.52 1.33 12.85
C ASN A 323 5.38 0.27 11.71
N VAL A 324 4.30 0.33 10.92
CA VAL A 324 4.08 -0.57 9.77
C VAL A 324 5.18 -0.39 8.72
N ASP A 325 5.54 0.85 8.45
CA ASP A 325 6.62 1.26 7.56
C ASP A 325 7.97 0.68 8.00
N GLY A 326 8.23 0.66 9.32
CA GLY A 326 9.41 0.04 9.90
C GLY A 326 9.46 -1.47 9.64
N SER A 327 8.32 -2.17 9.69
CA SER A 327 8.26 -3.59 9.32
C SER A 327 8.55 -3.83 7.84
N LEU A 328 8.05 -2.95 6.94
CA LEU A 328 8.44 -2.98 5.52
C LEU A 328 9.95 -2.78 5.37
N LYS A 329 10.51 -1.78 6.06
CA LYS A 329 11.95 -1.48 6.05
C LYS A 329 12.78 -2.68 6.51
N GLU A 330 12.37 -3.38 7.56
CA GLU A 330 13.09 -4.57 8.02
C GLU A 330 12.94 -5.75 7.04
N LEU A 331 11.78 -5.94 6.40
CA LEU A 331 11.60 -6.99 5.38
C LEU A 331 12.40 -6.77 4.09
N ILE A 332 12.62 -5.51 3.69
CA ILE A 332 13.59 -5.22 2.63
C ILE A 332 15.01 -5.31 3.17
N ARG A 333 15.23 -5.23 4.49
CA ARG A 333 16.57 -5.22 5.06
C ARG A 333 17.21 -6.59 5.15
N ILE A 334 16.44 -7.53 5.65
CA ILE A 334 16.90 -8.87 5.95
C ILE A 334 16.76 -9.80 4.73
N ASP A 335 17.48 -10.91 4.72
CA ASP A 335 17.28 -12.01 3.79
C ASP A 335 16.23 -13.01 4.30
N VAL A 336 16.01 -14.10 3.55
CA VAL A 336 15.09 -15.20 3.90
C VAL A 336 15.31 -15.76 5.31
N ASP A 337 16.56 -15.77 5.79
CA ASP A 337 16.97 -16.34 7.08
C ASP A 337 16.92 -15.28 8.21
N GLY A 338 16.51 -14.04 7.89
CA GLY A 338 16.46 -12.93 8.84
C GLY A 338 17.82 -12.28 9.12
N LYS A 339 18.84 -12.57 8.30
CA LYS A 339 20.17 -11.98 8.41
C LYS A 339 20.23 -10.64 7.69
N ASP A 340 21.06 -9.74 8.20
CA ASP A 340 21.26 -8.43 7.56
C ASP A 340 22.05 -8.56 6.25
N ARG A 341 21.45 -8.14 5.14
CA ARG A 341 22.03 -8.26 3.80
C ARG A 341 23.31 -7.44 3.59
N ALA A 342 23.52 -6.39 4.38
CA ALA A 342 24.71 -5.53 4.28
C ALA A 342 25.88 -6.00 5.16
N TYR A 343 25.57 -6.38 6.40
CA TYR A 343 26.59 -6.55 7.43
C TYR A 343 26.95 -8.01 7.70
N ASP A 344 26.11 -8.97 7.29
CA ASP A 344 26.39 -10.39 7.45
C ASP A 344 26.96 -10.97 6.15
N GLY A 345 28.23 -11.42 6.18
CA GLY A 345 28.90 -12.03 5.02
C GLY A 345 28.29 -13.37 4.57
N THR A 346 27.44 -13.99 5.39
CA THR A 346 26.69 -15.22 5.08
C THR A 346 25.26 -14.95 4.64
N SER A 347 24.84 -13.68 4.56
CA SER A 347 23.51 -13.29 4.07
C SER A 347 23.37 -13.46 2.56
N ARG A 348 22.13 -13.65 2.14
CA ARG A 348 21.75 -13.74 0.73
C ARG A 348 21.48 -12.35 0.14
N SER A 349 21.56 -12.27 -1.18
CA SER A 349 21.33 -11.04 -1.95
C SER A 349 19.87 -10.62 -2.00
N MET A 350 18.93 -11.57 -2.07
CA MET A 350 17.49 -11.28 -2.13
C MET A 350 16.94 -10.88 -0.76
N SER A 351 16.02 -9.92 -0.76
CA SER A 351 15.31 -9.51 0.46
C SER A 351 14.26 -10.53 0.88
N ALA A 352 13.92 -10.59 2.17
CA ALA A 352 12.81 -11.40 2.66
C ALA A 352 11.51 -11.05 1.94
N LEU A 353 11.24 -9.76 1.67
CA LEU A 353 10.05 -9.36 0.93
C LEU A 353 9.98 -9.97 -0.48
N GLU A 354 11.09 -9.95 -1.22
CA GLU A 354 11.16 -10.51 -2.57
C GLU A 354 11.04 -12.04 -2.55
N THR A 355 11.72 -12.70 -1.61
CA THR A 355 11.61 -14.15 -1.42
C THR A 355 10.18 -14.58 -1.05
N LEU A 356 9.45 -13.76 -0.28
CA LEU A 356 8.05 -14.05 0.07
C LEU A 356 7.19 -14.20 -1.19
N PHE A 357 7.27 -13.24 -2.11
CA PHE A 357 6.48 -13.30 -3.34
C PHE A 357 6.92 -14.45 -4.25
N VAL A 358 8.22 -14.75 -4.35
CA VAL A 358 8.71 -15.93 -5.07
C VAL A 358 8.13 -17.22 -4.48
N VAL A 359 8.15 -17.38 -3.16
CA VAL A 359 7.59 -18.57 -2.50
C VAL A 359 6.09 -18.68 -2.71
N LEU A 360 5.35 -17.57 -2.62
CA LEU A 360 3.91 -17.55 -2.87
C LEU A 360 3.57 -17.97 -4.30
N THR A 361 4.33 -17.49 -5.29
CA THR A 361 4.16 -17.89 -6.70
C THR A 361 4.46 -19.36 -6.91
N ILE A 362 5.57 -19.87 -6.34
CA ILE A 362 5.97 -21.28 -6.49
C ILE A 362 4.96 -22.19 -5.78
N ALA A 363 4.60 -21.88 -4.53
CA ALA A 363 3.67 -22.70 -3.75
C ALA A 363 2.26 -22.78 -4.36
N ASN A 364 1.84 -21.77 -5.14
CA ASN A 364 0.57 -21.79 -5.86
C ASN A 364 0.60 -22.63 -7.14
N ASN A 365 1.78 -22.88 -7.72
CA ASN A 365 1.90 -23.52 -9.02
C ASN A 365 2.62 -24.88 -8.99
N TYR A 366 3.34 -25.20 -7.91
CA TYR A 366 4.08 -26.45 -7.76
C TYR A 366 3.14 -27.63 -7.43
N GLY A 367 3.27 -28.71 -8.19
CA GLY A 367 2.54 -29.97 -7.99
C GLY A 367 2.32 -30.68 -9.32
N PHE A 368 2.43 -32.00 -9.33
CA PHE A 368 2.47 -32.78 -10.58
C PHE A 368 1.56 -33.99 -10.59
N HIS A 369 1.06 -34.34 -11.77
CA HIS A 369 0.33 -35.58 -12.01
C HIS A 369 1.32 -36.66 -12.45
N TRP A 370 1.39 -37.74 -11.68
CA TRP A 370 2.28 -38.84 -11.93
C TRP A 370 1.58 -39.90 -12.75
N ASP A 371 2.23 -40.37 -13.82
CA ASP A 371 1.72 -41.49 -14.59
C ASP A 371 1.67 -42.71 -13.67
N THR A 372 0.52 -43.38 -13.58
CA THR A 372 0.35 -44.59 -12.77
C THR A 372 0.37 -45.87 -13.61
N THR A 373 0.43 -45.76 -14.93
CA THR A 373 0.31 -46.87 -15.90
C THR A 373 1.65 -47.51 -16.25
N ASP A 374 2.74 -46.76 -16.41
CA ASP A 374 4.08 -47.31 -16.65
C ASP A 374 4.75 -47.75 -15.33
N THR A 375 4.77 -49.03 -15.00
CA THR A 375 5.33 -49.50 -13.72
C THR A 375 6.86 -49.37 -13.60
N THR A 376 7.56 -49.09 -14.70
CA THR A 376 9.04 -49.07 -14.75
C THR A 376 9.66 -47.70 -14.52
N ASN A 377 8.92 -46.62 -14.85
CA ASN A 377 9.46 -45.26 -14.88
C ASN A 377 8.65 -44.25 -14.05
N ASP A 378 9.34 -43.20 -13.62
CA ASP A 378 8.84 -42.11 -12.76
C ASP A 378 8.38 -40.92 -13.60
N TRP A 379 7.45 -41.17 -14.52
CA TRP A 379 6.98 -40.15 -15.45
C TRP A 379 5.87 -39.26 -14.89
N ILE A 380 5.87 -38.03 -15.39
CA ILE A 380 4.87 -36.99 -15.12
C ILE A 380 4.15 -36.69 -16.44
N ASP A 381 2.84 -36.68 -16.41
CA ASP A 381 1.98 -36.45 -17.58
C ASP A 381 1.22 -35.11 -17.52
N GLY A 382 1.29 -34.39 -16.40
CA GLY A 382 0.70 -33.07 -16.26
C GLY A 382 1.04 -32.32 -14.96
N SER A 383 0.54 -31.09 -14.85
CA SER A 383 0.61 -30.26 -13.62
C SER A 383 -0.72 -30.29 -12.88
N THR A 384 -0.68 -30.25 -11.54
CA THR A 384 -1.87 -30.14 -10.68
C THR A 384 -2.23 -28.69 -10.31
N GLY A 385 -1.38 -27.72 -10.65
CA GLY A 385 -1.64 -26.29 -10.40
C GLY A 385 -1.68 -25.91 -8.91
N GLY A 386 -0.68 -26.35 -8.14
CA GLY A 386 -0.51 -25.99 -6.72
C GLY A 386 -0.98 -27.03 -5.70
N GLU A 387 -1.42 -28.20 -6.16
CA GLU A 387 -1.87 -29.30 -5.30
C GLU A 387 -0.75 -30.35 -5.19
N LEU A 388 -0.03 -30.34 -4.07
CA LEU A 388 1.05 -31.31 -3.82
C LEU A 388 0.48 -32.73 -3.74
N THR A 389 1.07 -33.65 -4.51
CA THR A 389 0.70 -35.07 -4.53
C THR A 389 1.63 -35.92 -3.65
N VAL A 390 1.19 -37.11 -3.26
CA VAL A 390 2.04 -38.07 -2.54
C VAL A 390 3.30 -38.39 -3.35
N GLY A 391 3.20 -38.49 -4.68
CA GLY A 391 4.35 -38.65 -5.57
C GLY A 391 5.36 -37.52 -5.42
N ASP A 392 4.90 -36.26 -5.31
CA ASP A 392 5.79 -35.10 -5.11
C ASP A 392 6.55 -35.17 -3.77
N ALA A 393 5.87 -35.61 -2.70
CA ALA A 393 6.47 -35.76 -1.38
C ALA A 393 7.52 -36.88 -1.33
N ILE A 394 7.21 -38.01 -1.96
CA ILE A 394 8.09 -39.18 -2.06
C ILE A 394 9.29 -38.90 -2.98
N HIS A 395 9.07 -38.14 -4.06
CA HIS A 395 10.15 -37.65 -4.92
C HIS A 395 11.09 -36.70 -4.17
N SER A 396 10.54 -35.84 -3.31
CA SER A 396 11.34 -34.90 -2.48
C SER A 396 12.22 -35.62 -1.45
N LEU A 397 11.79 -36.81 -1.00
CA LEU A 397 12.60 -37.73 -0.19
C LEU A 397 13.69 -38.47 -1.01
N LYS A 398 13.75 -38.27 -2.34
CA LYS A 398 14.56 -39.02 -3.29
C LYS A 398 14.32 -40.53 -3.21
N SER A 399 13.09 -40.92 -2.86
CA SER A 399 12.68 -42.32 -2.78
C SER A 399 12.62 -42.97 -4.17
N VAL A 400 12.70 -44.30 -4.21
CA VAL A 400 12.49 -45.09 -5.43
C VAL A 400 10.99 -45.18 -5.72
N ILE A 401 10.48 -44.35 -6.63
CA ILE A 401 9.05 -44.32 -6.97
C ILE A 401 8.69 -45.50 -7.88
N GLY A 402 9.47 -45.74 -8.92
CA GLY A 402 9.28 -46.77 -9.94
C GLY A 402 10.58 -47.52 -10.22
N SER A 403 10.48 -48.78 -10.63
CA SER A 403 11.64 -49.58 -11.03
C SER A 403 11.21 -50.81 -11.84
N SER A 404 12.16 -51.51 -12.43
CA SER A 404 11.93 -52.82 -13.06
C SER A 404 11.52 -53.92 -12.07
N SER A 405 11.70 -53.69 -10.75
CA SER A 405 11.20 -54.57 -9.71
C SER A 405 9.70 -54.31 -9.47
N PRO A 406 8.88 -55.37 -9.30
CA PRO A 406 7.47 -55.20 -8.92
C PRO A 406 7.30 -54.57 -7.53
N PHE A 407 8.32 -54.61 -6.68
CA PHE A 407 8.34 -53.98 -5.36
C PHE A 407 8.86 -52.54 -5.44
N ASN A 408 7.96 -51.59 -5.68
CA ASN A 408 8.22 -50.15 -5.75
C ASN A 408 7.03 -49.35 -5.20
N PHE A 409 7.23 -48.07 -4.87
CA PHE A 409 6.20 -47.27 -4.19
C PHE A 409 4.94 -47.07 -5.05
N LYS A 410 5.12 -46.94 -6.37
CA LYS A 410 4.03 -46.82 -7.36
C LYS A 410 3.10 -48.03 -7.35
N ASN A 411 3.63 -49.25 -7.46
CA ASN A 411 2.85 -50.48 -7.43
C ASN A 411 2.14 -50.70 -6.09
N ILE A 412 2.84 -50.39 -4.99
CA ILE A 412 2.33 -50.56 -3.63
C ILE A 412 1.14 -49.61 -3.37
N THR A 413 1.24 -48.35 -3.79
CA THR A 413 0.15 -47.37 -3.65
C THR A 413 -0.99 -47.64 -4.63
N ASN A 414 -0.70 -48.01 -5.89
CA ASN A 414 -1.72 -48.45 -6.85
C ASN A 414 -2.52 -49.67 -6.35
N LEU A 415 -1.84 -50.64 -5.71
CA LEU A 415 -2.50 -51.78 -5.09
C LEU A 415 -3.40 -51.33 -3.93
N SER A 416 -2.98 -50.34 -3.15
CA SER A 416 -3.76 -49.79 -2.05
C SER A 416 -5.05 -49.13 -2.57
N LYS A 417 -4.99 -48.36 -3.67
CA LYS A 417 -6.17 -47.78 -4.35
C LYS A 417 -7.12 -48.84 -4.93
N SER A 418 -6.58 -49.76 -5.73
CA SER A 418 -7.38 -50.68 -6.55
C SER A 418 -7.94 -51.89 -5.78
N SER A 419 -7.33 -52.25 -4.65
CA SER A 419 -7.70 -53.46 -3.91
C SER A 419 -9.02 -53.35 -3.13
N GLY A 420 -9.45 -52.15 -2.77
CA GLY A 420 -10.62 -51.94 -1.90
C GLY A 420 -10.46 -52.48 -0.48
N LYS A 421 -9.22 -52.66 0.00
CA LYS A 421 -8.86 -53.36 1.24
C LYS A 421 -8.17 -52.50 2.29
N VAL A 422 -8.04 -51.21 2.03
CA VAL A 422 -7.57 -50.22 3.00
C VAL A 422 -8.79 -49.49 3.50
N TYR A 423 -8.92 -49.35 4.82
CA TYR A 423 -10.08 -48.75 5.46
C TYR A 423 -9.68 -47.59 6.34
N ARG A 424 -10.48 -46.53 6.30
CA ARG A 424 -10.46 -45.37 7.21
C ARG A 424 -11.85 -45.23 7.81
N ASP A 425 -11.94 -45.31 9.13
CA ASP A 425 -13.19 -45.24 9.90
C ASP A 425 -14.26 -46.24 9.41
N GLY A 426 -13.81 -47.42 8.97
CA GLY A 426 -14.67 -48.49 8.44
C GLY A 426 -15.09 -48.32 6.98
N ALA A 427 -14.77 -47.20 6.32
CA ALA A 427 -15.00 -46.99 4.90
C ALA A 427 -13.75 -47.30 4.07
N VAL A 428 -13.92 -47.78 2.84
CA VAL A 428 -12.79 -48.03 1.92
C VAL A 428 -12.08 -46.70 1.63
N HIS A 429 -10.78 -46.66 1.91
CA HIS A 429 -9.92 -45.52 1.67
C HIS A 429 -9.10 -45.75 0.40
N GLN A 430 -9.44 -45.01 -0.65
CA GLN A 430 -8.71 -45.05 -1.92
C GLN A 430 -7.64 -43.96 -1.95
N PHE A 431 -6.38 -44.37 -2.09
CA PHE A 431 -5.26 -43.46 -2.28
C PHE A 431 -4.20 -44.10 -3.18
N ASP A 432 -3.58 -43.30 -4.03
CA ASP A 432 -2.40 -43.61 -4.85
C ASP A 432 -1.36 -42.47 -4.75
N MET A 433 -0.34 -42.50 -5.62
CA MET A 433 0.64 -41.42 -5.76
C MET A 433 0.05 -40.04 -6.09
N ASN A 434 -1.10 -39.99 -6.77
CA ASN A 434 -1.74 -38.74 -7.18
C ASN A 434 -2.66 -38.16 -6.10
N SER A 435 -2.88 -38.89 -5.00
CA SER A 435 -3.59 -38.38 -3.84
C SER A 435 -2.94 -37.08 -3.34
N ARG A 436 -3.75 -36.09 -2.97
CA ARG A 436 -3.23 -34.80 -2.48
C ARG A 436 -2.68 -34.96 -1.06
N VAL A 437 -1.48 -34.49 -0.79
CA VAL A 437 -0.80 -34.64 0.51
C VAL A 437 -1.64 -34.04 1.65
N LEU A 438 -2.25 -32.87 1.41
CA LEU A 438 -3.09 -32.20 2.41
C LEU A 438 -4.36 -33.00 2.78
N SER A 439 -4.85 -33.86 1.88
CA SER A 439 -6.00 -34.73 2.16
C SER A 439 -5.67 -35.86 3.16
N LEU A 440 -4.38 -36.20 3.29
CA LEU A 440 -3.86 -37.21 4.23
C LEU A 440 -3.62 -36.66 5.64
N LEU A 441 -3.67 -35.35 5.83
CA LEU A 441 -3.63 -34.76 7.17
C LEU A 441 -4.86 -35.19 7.97
N GLU A 442 -4.63 -35.53 9.23
CA GLU A 442 -5.68 -35.85 10.20
C GLU A 442 -6.60 -34.64 10.44
N ASP A 443 -7.87 -34.83 10.77
CA ASP A 443 -8.85 -33.71 10.76
C ASP A 443 -8.46 -32.53 11.66
N LYS A 444 -7.86 -32.80 12.84
CA LYS A 444 -7.39 -31.74 13.76
C LYS A 444 -6.07 -31.09 13.32
N ALA A 445 -5.40 -31.63 12.31
CA ALA A 445 -4.25 -31.06 11.61
C ALA A 445 -4.63 -30.45 10.25
N ARG A 446 -5.73 -30.92 9.63
CA ARG A 446 -6.23 -30.45 8.34
C ARG A 446 -7.17 -29.25 8.47
N GLY A 447 -8.04 -29.24 9.48
CA GLY A 447 -9.14 -28.28 9.64
C GLY A 447 -10.51 -28.88 9.29
N VAL A 448 -11.48 -28.05 8.90
CA VAL A 448 -12.88 -28.47 8.61
C VAL A 448 -13.07 -28.84 7.12
N THR A 449 -11.98 -29.04 6.38
CA THR A 449 -12.03 -29.37 4.95
C THR A 449 -12.45 -30.82 4.75
N ALA A 450 -13.11 -31.11 3.63
CA ALA A 450 -13.62 -32.45 3.36
C ALA A 450 -12.46 -33.44 3.11
N PRO A 451 -12.51 -34.67 3.66
CA PRO A 451 -11.49 -35.70 3.46
C PRO A 451 -11.66 -36.31 2.07
N ILE A 452 -11.07 -35.71 1.04
CA ILE A 452 -11.24 -36.19 -0.33
C ILE A 452 -9.90 -36.40 -0.98
N THR A 453 -9.58 -37.67 -1.21
CA THR A 453 -8.35 -38.13 -1.84
C THR A 453 -8.44 -38.13 -3.37
N ASP A 454 -9.65 -38.17 -3.95
CA ASP A 454 -9.88 -38.33 -5.39
C ASP A 454 -10.46 -37.05 -6.04
N PRO A 455 -9.78 -36.44 -7.05
CA PRO A 455 -10.28 -35.28 -7.78
C PRO A 455 -11.55 -35.53 -8.60
N THR A 456 -11.88 -36.81 -8.88
CA THR A 456 -13.11 -37.20 -9.58
C THR A 456 -14.32 -37.30 -8.64
N ALA A 457 -14.11 -37.20 -7.32
CA ALA A 457 -15.18 -37.26 -6.36
C ALA A 457 -16.10 -36.02 -6.46
N GLY A 458 -17.41 -36.25 -6.45
CA GLY A 458 -18.44 -35.21 -6.55
C GLY A 458 -18.50 -34.23 -5.38
N ASN A 459 -17.58 -34.31 -4.41
CA ASN A 459 -17.44 -33.38 -3.28
C ASN A 459 -16.07 -32.69 -3.21
N PHE A 460 -15.15 -32.91 -4.17
CA PHE A 460 -13.73 -32.49 -4.12
C PHE A 460 -13.52 -31.03 -3.71
N ASP A 461 -12.59 -30.79 -2.79
CA ASP A 461 -12.21 -29.44 -2.34
C ASP A 461 -11.22 -28.80 -3.32
N ARG A 462 -11.69 -27.82 -4.07
CA ARG A 462 -10.93 -27.14 -5.13
C ARG A 462 -10.03 -26.00 -4.62
N VAL A 463 -10.16 -25.60 -3.36
CA VAL A 463 -9.39 -24.48 -2.77
C VAL A 463 -8.38 -25.00 -1.76
N TYR A 464 -8.83 -25.75 -0.76
CA TYR A 464 -8.00 -26.04 0.41
C TYR A 464 -7.12 -27.29 0.26
N ASN A 465 -7.15 -27.92 -0.92
CA ASN A 465 -6.13 -28.88 -1.35
C ASN A 465 -4.85 -28.19 -1.88
N LYS A 466 -4.86 -26.86 -1.99
CA LYS A 466 -3.68 -26.04 -2.30
C LYS A 466 -3.03 -25.52 -1.02
N THR A 467 -1.70 -25.48 -1.00
CA THR A 467 -0.89 -25.11 0.16
C THR A 467 -1.20 -23.72 0.69
N LEU A 468 -1.33 -22.72 -0.20
CA LEU A 468 -1.54 -21.33 0.19
C LEU A 468 -2.91 -21.08 0.85
N PRO A 469 -4.05 -21.43 0.23
CA PRO A 469 -5.36 -21.33 0.88
C PRO A 469 -5.44 -22.12 2.19
N TRP A 470 -4.87 -23.32 2.25
CA TRP A 470 -4.82 -24.13 3.47
C TRP A 470 -4.07 -23.44 4.61
N ALA A 471 -2.86 -22.92 4.35
CA ALA A 471 -2.06 -22.21 5.34
C ALA A 471 -2.76 -20.93 5.83
N MET A 472 -3.35 -20.15 4.92
CA MET A 472 -4.10 -18.94 5.25
C MET A 472 -5.35 -19.24 6.08
N ASN A 473 -6.04 -20.36 5.81
CA ASN A 473 -7.17 -20.82 6.62
C ASN A 473 -6.74 -21.13 8.07
N TRP A 474 -5.60 -21.79 8.26
CA TRP A 474 -5.03 -22.04 9.59
C TRP A 474 -4.64 -20.75 10.30
N ILE A 475 -3.95 -19.84 9.62
CA ILE A 475 -3.57 -18.53 10.17
C ILE A 475 -4.81 -17.78 10.66
N LYS A 476 -5.88 -17.72 9.86
CA LYS A 476 -7.17 -17.14 10.25
C LYS A 476 -7.72 -17.82 11.51
N ARG A 477 -7.79 -19.15 11.54
CA ARG A 477 -8.38 -19.90 12.67
C ARG A 477 -7.69 -19.63 14.00
N VAL A 478 -6.36 -19.59 14.01
CA VAL A 478 -5.60 -19.39 15.25
C VAL A 478 -5.57 -17.93 15.70
N THR A 479 -5.62 -16.98 14.76
CA THR A 479 -5.55 -15.54 15.06
C THR A 479 -6.92 -14.90 15.32
N PHE A 480 -7.96 -15.31 14.59
CA PHE A 480 -9.32 -14.74 14.70
C PHE A 480 -10.32 -15.65 15.38
N GLY A 481 -10.21 -16.96 15.18
CA GLY A 481 -11.29 -17.92 15.47
C GLY A 481 -11.09 -18.77 16.72
N GLY A 482 -10.08 -18.50 17.55
CA GLY A 482 -9.92 -19.19 18.85
C GLY A 482 -9.42 -20.64 18.80
N TYR A 483 -8.82 -21.08 17.69
CA TYR A 483 -8.24 -22.42 17.58
C TYR A 483 -6.86 -22.55 18.24
N GLY A 484 -6.24 -21.43 18.62
CA GLY A 484 -4.97 -21.39 19.34
C GLY A 484 -5.18 -21.42 20.87
N PRO A 485 -4.15 -21.82 21.63
CA PRO A 485 -4.25 -21.95 23.08
C PRO A 485 -4.25 -20.60 23.82
N TYR A 486 -3.72 -19.52 23.24
CA TYR A 486 -3.60 -18.22 23.89
C TYR A 486 -4.88 -17.39 23.70
N TYR A 487 -5.35 -16.76 24.78
CA TYR A 487 -6.57 -15.97 24.79
C TYR A 487 -6.42 -14.72 25.67
N ASN A 488 -7.10 -13.64 25.29
CA ASN A 488 -7.13 -12.42 26.08
C ASN A 488 -8.08 -12.58 27.28
N LYS A 489 -7.54 -12.49 28.50
CA LYS A 489 -8.32 -12.68 29.74
C LYS A 489 -9.35 -11.58 30.01
N ASN A 490 -9.17 -10.42 29.36
CA ASN A 490 -10.01 -9.22 29.51
C ASN A 490 -11.18 -9.19 28.52
N ARG A 491 -11.15 -10.02 27.45
CA ARG A 491 -12.18 -10.03 26.41
C ARG A 491 -13.26 -11.08 26.72
N ARG A 492 -14.36 -10.63 27.33
CA ARG A 492 -15.45 -11.53 27.77
C ARG A 492 -16.82 -11.09 27.29
N ASP A 493 -17.72 -12.05 27.12
CA ASP A 493 -19.15 -11.78 26.93
C ASP A 493 -19.85 -11.48 28.27
N GLY A 494 -21.16 -11.19 28.21
CA GLY A 494 -21.99 -10.96 29.40
C GLY A 494 -22.16 -12.19 30.30
N ALA A 495 -21.83 -13.39 29.84
CA ALA A 495 -21.85 -14.64 30.61
C ALA A 495 -20.46 -15.00 31.20
N GLY A 496 -19.44 -14.16 30.94
CA GLY A 496 -18.08 -14.34 31.43
C GLY A 496 -17.22 -15.29 30.58
N ASN A 497 -17.72 -15.76 29.43
CA ASN A 497 -16.97 -16.58 28.48
C ASN A 497 -15.91 -15.75 27.77
N TYR A 498 -14.77 -16.35 27.44
CA TYR A 498 -13.70 -15.70 26.72
C TYR A 498 -13.99 -15.73 25.22
N LEU A 499 -13.80 -14.57 24.57
CA LEU A 499 -14.08 -14.41 23.14
C LEU A 499 -12.80 -14.25 22.34
N SER A 500 -12.81 -14.73 21.10
CA SER A 500 -11.82 -14.42 20.10
C SER A 500 -12.10 -13.06 19.44
N PRO A 501 -11.19 -12.52 18.61
CA PRO A 501 -11.43 -11.28 17.90
C PRO A 501 -12.70 -11.28 17.03
N ASP A 502 -13.05 -12.41 16.41
CA ASP A 502 -14.28 -12.55 15.62
C ASP A 502 -15.56 -12.78 16.44
N GLY A 503 -15.45 -12.79 17.78
CA GLY A 503 -16.57 -12.97 18.70
C GLY A 503 -16.93 -14.43 18.99
N THR A 504 -16.17 -15.39 18.46
CA THR A 504 -16.37 -16.81 18.78
C THR A 504 -15.96 -17.08 20.23
N ILE A 505 -16.72 -17.91 20.94
CA ILE A 505 -16.34 -18.35 22.28
C ILE A 505 -15.13 -19.27 22.16
N THR A 506 -13.98 -18.85 22.68
CA THR A 506 -12.75 -19.66 22.72
C THR A 506 -12.73 -20.59 23.93
N ARG A 507 -13.33 -20.13 25.02
CA ARG A 507 -13.34 -20.84 26.29
C ARG A 507 -14.51 -20.39 27.14
N ASN A 508 -15.18 -21.33 27.77
CA ASN A 508 -16.30 -21.04 28.65
C ASN A 508 -15.82 -20.48 30.00
N SER A 509 -16.73 -19.89 30.77
CA SER A 509 -16.45 -19.35 32.10
C SER A 509 -15.97 -20.40 33.12
N ASP A 510 -16.32 -21.67 32.90
CA ASP A 510 -15.86 -22.84 33.68
C ASP A 510 -14.46 -23.35 33.27
N LEU A 511 -13.78 -22.63 32.38
CA LEU A 511 -12.46 -22.95 31.84
C LEU A 511 -12.42 -24.17 30.90
N SER A 512 -13.57 -24.67 30.44
CA SER A 512 -13.64 -25.68 29.38
C SER A 512 -13.35 -25.08 28.00
N GLU A 513 -12.58 -25.81 27.18
CA GLU A 513 -12.23 -25.42 25.82
C GLU A 513 -13.38 -25.72 24.86
N THR A 514 -13.67 -24.80 23.92
CA THR A 514 -14.66 -25.02 22.86
C THR A 514 -14.02 -25.46 21.54
N LEU A 515 -12.95 -24.77 21.11
CA LEU A 515 -12.35 -24.97 19.79
C LEU A 515 -10.92 -25.54 19.85
N PHE A 516 -10.08 -25.03 20.74
CA PHE A 516 -8.76 -25.60 21.00
C PHE A 516 -8.92 -27.00 21.64
N GLN A 517 -8.19 -27.99 21.13
CA GLN A 517 -8.26 -29.38 21.60
C GLN A 517 -6.88 -29.79 22.12
N PRO A 518 -6.64 -29.78 23.45
CA PRO A 518 -5.33 -30.12 24.02
C PRO A 518 -4.97 -31.60 23.83
N SER A 519 -5.95 -32.46 23.55
CA SER A 519 -5.72 -33.83 23.10
C SER A 519 -6.82 -34.28 22.14
N TRP A 520 -6.45 -35.08 21.15
CA TRP A 520 -7.34 -35.59 20.11
C TRP A 520 -6.81 -36.93 19.56
N ASN A 521 -7.66 -37.68 18.86
CA ASN A 521 -7.28 -38.96 18.26
C ASN A 521 -7.23 -38.85 16.73
N THR A 522 -6.29 -39.56 16.11
CA THR A 522 -6.31 -39.76 14.66
C THR A 522 -7.52 -40.61 14.24
N HIS A 523 -7.77 -40.69 12.95
CA HIS A 523 -8.72 -41.63 12.37
C HIS A 523 -8.34 -43.08 12.63
N ARG A 524 -9.33 -43.97 12.49
CA ARG A 524 -9.14 -45.41 12.63
C ARG A 524 -8.71 -46.00 11.31
N TYR A 525 -7.53 -46.59 11.25
CA TYR A 525 -7.00 -47.20 10.03
C TYR A 525 -6.88 -48.71 10.14
N GLU A 526 -7.37 -49.42 9.12
CA GLU A 526 -7.32 -50.89 9.03
C GLU A 526 -6.93 -51.33 7.62
N ILE A 527 -6.17 -52.42 7.51
CA ILE A 527 -5.76 -53.01 6.25
C ILE A 527 -6.12 -54.50 6.26
N GLN A 528 -6.84 -54.94 5.23
CA GLN A 528 -7.16 -56.35 5.02
C GLN A 528 -6.01 -57.05 4.25
N LEU A 529 -5.45 -58.07 4.89
CA LEU A 529 -4.42 -58.95 4.37
C LEU A 529 -5.03 -60.28 3.95
N ASN A 530 -4.72 -60.72 2.73
CA ASN A 530 -5.01 -62.06 2.25
C ASN A 530 -3.77 -62.93 2.41
N LEU A 531 -3.87 -63.93 3.28
CA LEU A 531 -2.77 -64.82 3.62
C LEU A 531 -3.09 -66.27 3.19
N PRO A 532 -2.07 -67.09 2.90
CA PRO A 532 -2.24 -68.53 2.71
C PRO A 532 -2.89 -69.19 3.94
N ALA A 533 -3.54 -70.34 3.73
CA ALA A 533 -4.01 -71.17 4.84
C ALA A 533 -2.82 -71.53 5.78
N PRO A 534 -3.00 -71.58 7.12
CA PRO A 534 -4.25 -71.47 7.88
C PRO A 534 -4.66 -70.03 8.25
N ASN A 535 -3.85 -69.02 7.92
CA ASN A 535 -3.99 -67.64 8.40
C ASN A 535 -4.98 -66.79 7.61
N ASN A 536 -5.88 -67.40 6.82
CA ASN A 536 -6.97 -66.80 6.02
C ASN A 536 -7.41 -65.39 6.50
N THR A 537 -7.67 -64.48 5.55
CA THR A 537 -8.06 -63.06 5.71
C THR A 537 -7.94 -62.46 7.11
N LYS A 538 -6.97 -61.56 7.29
CA LYS A 538 -6.74 -60.82 8.54
C LYS A 538 -6.95 -59.34 8.35
N TYR A 539 -7.50 -58.68 9.35
CA TYR A 539 -7.55 -57.22 9.43
C TYR A 539 -6.48 -56.78 10.41
N VAL A 540 -5.58 -55.91 9.97
CA VAL A 540 -4.53 -55.34 10.80
C VAL A 540 -4.79 -53.85 10.93
N GLY A 541 -4.91 -53.38 12.15
CA GLY A 541 -5.13 -51.97 12.45
C GLY A 541 -3.85 -51.22 12.76
N LEU A 542 -3.93 -49.89 12.74
CA LEU A 542 -2.86 -49.03 13.28
C LEU A 542 -2.49 -49.47 14.70
N ARG A 543 -1.22 -49.33 15.09
CA ARG A 543 -0.60 -49.95 16.28
C ARG A 543 -0.33 -51.46 16.19
N GLY A 544 -0.74 -52.14 15.13
CA GLY A 544 -0.48 -53.57 14.94
C GLY A 544 -1.44 -54.49 15.67
N ASN A 545 -2.63 -54.04 16.06
CA ASN A 545 -3.66 -55.00 16.50
C ASN A 545 -4.20 -55.76 15.28
N PHE A 546 -4.59 -57.02 15.44
CA PHE A 546 -5.20 -57.77 14.34
C PHE A 546 -6.38 -58.64 14.79
N GLN A 547 -7.31 -58.89 13.86
CA GLN A 547 -8.46 -59.79 14.05
C GLN A 547 -8.81 -60.55 12.76
N ASN A 548 -9.67 -61.57 12.89
CA ASN A 548 -10.19 -62.37 11.78
C ASN A 548 -11.39 -61.70 11.06
N GLY A 549 -11.73 -60.46 11.43
CA GLY A 549 -12.85 -59.69 10.89
C GLY A 549 -12.59 -58.18 11.01
N PRO A 550 -13.42 -57.35 10.35
CA PRO A 550 -13.28 -55.90 10.38
C PRO A 550 -13.58 -55.32 11.78
N ASN A 551 -13.19 -54.06 12.02
CA ASN A 551 -13.33 -53.34 13.30
C ASN A 551 -12.36 -53.81 14.37
N VAL A 552 -11.08 -53.81 14.02
CA VAL A 552 -9.99 -54.08 14.95
C VAL A 552 -10.01 -53.01 16.07
N PRO A 553 -9.82 -53.38 17.34
CA PRO A 553 -9.80 -52.40 18.44
C PRO A 553 -8.48 -51.61 18.47
N ASN A 554 -8.54 -50.39 19.03
CA ASN A 554 -7.39 -49.50 19.26
C ASN A 554 -6.56 -49.21 18.00
N THR A 555 -7.20 -48.70 16.95
CA THR A 555 -6.63 -48.49 15.60
C THR A 555 -6.40 -47.03 15.22
N PHE A 556 -6.18 -46.18 16.21
CA PHE A 556 -5.92 -44.74 16.07
C PHE A 556 -4.71 -44.35 16.94
N TYR A 557 -4.10 -43.18 16.78
CA TYR A 557 -3.11 -42.64 17.73
C TYR A 557 -3.72 -41.55 18.60
N THR A 558 -3.29 -41.48 19.87
CA THR A 558 -3.65 -40.35 20.74
C THR A 558 -2.58 -39.28 20.64
N ILE A 559 -3.00 -38.09 20.22
CA ILE A 559 -2.17 -36.90 20.06
C ILE A 559 -2.51 -35.94 21.19
N THR A 560 -1.51 -35.50 21.94
CA THR A 560 -1.63 -34.35 22.86
C THR A 560 -1.06 -33.12 22.17
N GLU A 561 -1.42 -31.88 22.51
CA GLU A 561 -0.64 -30.72 22.06
C GLU A 561 0.51 -30.47 23.06
N ILE A 562 1.44 -29.54 22.75
CA ILE A 562 2.49 -29.16 23.70
C ILE A 562 1.83 -28.52 24.93
N PRO A 563 2.07 -29.04 26.16
CA PRO A 563 1.35 -28.62 27.34
C PRO A 563 1.73 -27.18 27.73
N LYS A 564 0.71 -26.36 28.03
CA LYS A 564 0.85 -24.99 28.53
C LYS A 564 -0.03 -24.81 29.77
N THR A 565 0.48 -24.14 30.79
CA THR A 565 -0.28 -23.76 31.98
C THR A 565 -1.29 -22.66 31.66
N ASP A 566 -2.35 -22.54 32.46
CA ASP A 566 -3.33 -21.47 32.27
C ASP A 566 -2.71 -20.07 32.36
N ALA A 567 -1.77 -19.87 33.29
CA ALA A 567 -1.05 -18.61 33.45
C ALA A 567 -0.22 -18.23 32.20
N GLN A 568 0.26 -19.21 31.43
CA GLN A 568 0.97 -18.95 30.16
C GLN A 568 -0.01 -18.59 29.02
N ARG A 569 -1.23 -19.15 29.06
CA ARG A 569 -2.24 -19.00 28.01
C ARG A 569 -3.07 -17.73 28.13
N ALA A 570 -3.35 -17.30 29.36
CA ALA A 570 -4.13 -16.10 29.68
C ALA A 570 -3.27 -14.83 29.53
N VAL A 571 -3.39 -14.15 28.39
CA VAL A 571 -2.61 -12.94 28.09
C VAL A 571 -3.42 -11.66 28.33
N ASP A 572 -2.73 -10.52 28.36
CA ASP A 572 -3.31 -9.21 28.70
C ASP A 572 -4.00 -8.49 27.53
N SER A 573 -3.64 -8.83 26.29
CA SER A 573 -4.12 -8.12 25.09
C SER A 573 -4.42 -9.06 23.91
N ASP A 574 -5.29 -8.60 23.02
CA ASP A 574 -5.60 -9.30 21.75
C ASP A 574 -4.37 -9.34 20.82
N GLU A 575 -3.49 -8.32 20.86
CA GLU A 575 -2.25 -8.29 20.07
C GLU A 575 -1.26 -9.36 20.54
N GLU A 576 -1.08 -9.52 21.86
CA GLU A 576 -0.20 -10.56 22.40
C GLU A 576 -0.73 -11.96 22.07
N ALA A 577 -2.05 -12.17 22.20
CA ALA A 577 -2.70 -13.43 21.83
C ALA A 577 -2.49 -13.73 20.35
N PHE A 578 -2.65 -12.72 19.49
CA PHE A 578 -2.46 -12.83 18.04
C PHE A 578 -1.06 -13.34 17.69
N TYR A 579 0.01 -12.69 18.17
CA TYR A 579 1.38 -13.10 17.84
C TYR A 579 1.76 -14.43 18.48
N LYS A 580 1.36 -14.70 19.73
CA LYS A 580 1.63 -16.00 20.37
C LYS A 580 0.91 -17.16 19.67
N ASN A 581 -0.34 -16.98 19.24
CA ASN A 581 -1.06 -17.98 18.46
C ASN A 581 -0.45 -18.18 17.06
N LEU A 582 0.06 -17.11 16.44
CA LEU A 582 0.80 -17.23 15.17
C LEU A 582 2.11 -18.02 15.35
N GLN A 583 2.92 -17.71 16.38
CA GLN A 583 4.13 -18.48 16.68
C GLN A 583 3.83 -19.92 17.10
N TRP A 584 2.68 -20.15 17.76
CA TRP A 584 2.23 -21.49 18.10
C TRP A 584 1.90 -22.31 16.85
N LEU A 585 1.21 -21.72 15.86
CA LEU A 585 0.98 -22.40 14.58
C LEU A 585 2.29 -22.71 13.84
N LEU A 586 3.26 -21.79 13.89
CA LEU A 586 4.55 -21.96 13.22
C LEU A 586 5.41 -23.05 13.86
N TYR A 587 5.45 -23.16 15.20
CA TYR A 587 6.42 -24.03 15.89
C TYR A 587 5.85 -25.10 16.83
N GLU A 588 4.61 -24.98 17.33
CA GLU A 588 4.10 -25.82 18.42
C GLU A 588 2.86 -26.66 18.06
N LYS A 589 2.00 -26.23 17.12
CA LYS A 589 0.81 -26.98 16.67
C LYS A 589 1.20 -28.35 16.10
N ARG A 590 0.62 -29.44 16.58
CA ARG A 590 0.92 -30.76 16.01
C ARG A 590 0.18 -31.01 14.71
N PHE A 591 0.93 -31.20 13.64
CA PHE A 591 0.44 -31.69 12.35
C PHE A 591 0.77 -33.17 12.22
N VAL A 592 -0.23 -33.99 11.90
CA VAL A 592 -0.10 -35.45 11.80
C VAL A 592 -0.68 -35.90 10.47
N ALA A 593 0.05 -36.76 9.77
CA ALA A 593 -0.42 -37.48 8.59
C ALA A 593 -0.17 -38.98 8.78
N VAL A 594 -1.15 -39.80 8.42
CA VAL A 594 -1.05 -41.26 8.46
C VAL A 594 -1.34 -41.80 7.06
N LEU A 595 -0.39 -42.55 6.50
CA LEU A 595 -0.51 -43.20 5.21
C LEU A 595 -0.58 -44.73 5.42
N PRO A 596 -1.78 -45.34 5.34
CA PRO A 596 -1.96 -46.78 5.48
C PRO A 596 -1.67 -47.49 4.15
N VAL A 597 -0.63 -48.31 4.09
CA VAL A 597 -0.14 -48.92 2.85
C VAL A 597 -0.25 -50.45 2.88
N ARG A 598 -0.89 -51.02 1.87
CA ARG A 598 -0.96 -52.47 1.67
C ARG A 598 0.19 -52.92 0.76
N ALA A 599 1.22 -53.56 1.34
CA ALA A 599 2.36 -54.04 0.56
C ALA A 599 2.21 -55.49 0.13
N LYS A 600 2.63 -55.75 -1.12
CA LYS A 600 2.80 -57.08 -1.69
C LYS A 600 4.09 -57.10 -2.51
N LEU A 601 4.99 -58.04 -2.23
CA LEU A 601 6.34 -58.06 -2.83
C LEU A 601 6.33 -58.32 -4.34
N ALA A 602 5.44 -59.19 -4.82
CA ALA A 602 5.19 -59.45 -6.23
C ALA A 602 3.82 -60.11 -6.44
N ALA A 603 3.29 -60.07 -7.67
CA ALA A 603 2.01 -60.72 -7.99
C ALA A 603 2.01 -62.24 -7.70
N THR A 604 3.17 -62.90 -7.86
CA THR A 604 3.42 -64.33 -7.66
C THR A 604 3.68 -64.74 -6.22
N VAL A 605 3.90 -63.79 -5.31
CA VAL A 605 4.19 -64.03 -3.90
C VAL A 605 2.87 -63.97 -3.11
N ALA A 606 2.63 -64.96 -2.24
CA ALA A 606 1.33 -65.15 -1.61
C ALA A 606 1.12 -64.40 -0.28
N PHE A 607 2.17 -63.80 0.30
CA PHE A 607 2.05 -63.05 1.55
C PHE A 607 1.84 -61.54 1.30
N GLU A 608 1.07 -60.92 2.18
CA GLU A 608 0.69 -59.50 2.15
C GLU A 608 0.90 -58.90 3.54
N GLU A 609 1.24 -57.61 3.58
CA GLU A 609 1.57 -56.93 4.85
C GLU A 609 0.89 -55.57 4.97
N ALA A 610 0.65 -55.19 6.23
CA ALA A 610 0.05 -53.92 6.59
C ALA A 610 1.16 -52.96 7.05
N LEU A 611 1.27 -51.83 6.38
CA LEU A 611 2.24 -50.80 6.68
C LEU A 611 1.51 -49.50 7.05
N PHE A 612 2.02 -48.77 8.02
CA PHE A 612 1.51 -47.46 8.42
C PHE A 612 2.68 -46.50 8.50
N ILE A 613 2.69 -45.51 7.60
CA ILE A 613 3.68 -44.43 7.62
C ILE A 613 3.04 -43.24 8.32
N THR A 614 3.53 -42.90 9.50
CA THR A 614 3.07 -41.77 10.30
C THR A 614 4.12 -40.67 10.29
N ALA A 615 3.70 -39.46 9.94
CA ALA A 615 4.51 -38.25 10.00
C ALA A 615 3.93 -37.29 11.02
N ILE A 616 4.78 -36.75 11.90
CA ILE A 616 4.39 -35.75 12.90
C ILE A 616 5.36 -34.58 12.84
N GLY A 617 4.82 -33.37 12.70
CA GLY A 617 5.58 -32.12 12.78
C GLY A 617 5.02 -31.20 13.86
N ASN A 618 5.92 -30.64 14.67
CA ASN A 618 5.62 -29.56 15.61
C ASN A 618 5.65 -28.22 14.86
N GLY A 619 4.47 -27.65 14.67
CA GLY A 619 4.23 -26.46 13.86
C GLY A 619 4.44 -26.68 12.37
N LEU A 620 4.14 -25.64 11.58
CA LEU A 620 4.45 -25.62 10.15
C LEU A 620 5.95 -25.84 9.91
N VAL A 621 6.82 -25.29 10.78
CA VAL A 621 8.29 -25.46 10.70
C VAL A 621 8.72 -26.91 10.88
N GLY A 622 8.09 -27.66 11.77
CA GLY A 622 8.35 -29.10 11.91
C GLY A 622 7.95 -29.88 10.66
N MET A 623 6.79 -29.57 10.07
CA MET A 623 6.36 -30.22 8.83
C MET A 623 7.27 -29.92 7.63
N LEU A 624 7.85 -28.72 7.57
CA LEU A 624 8.78 -28.34 6.50
C LEU A 624 10.12 -29.05 6.60
N ASN A 625 10.56 -29.34 7.82
CA ASN A 625 11.82 -30.04 8.10
C ASN A 625 11.62 -31.55 8.27
N LEU A 626 10.43 -32.06 7.93
CA LEU A 626 10.06 -33.45 8.10
C LEU A 626 10.92 -34.35 7.21
N LYS A 627 11.83 -35.08 7.86
CA LYS A 627 12.67 -36.10 7.26
C LYS A 627 12.94 -37.22 8.28
N PRO A 628 13.21 -38.44 7.81
CA PRO A 628 13.73 -39.50 8.66
C PRO A 628 15.03 -39.07 9.35
N ASN A 629 15.08 -39.15 10.67
CA ASN A 629 16.31 -38.92 11.42
C ASN A 629 17.02 -40.26 11.62
N CYS A 630 18.13 -40.50 10.92
CA CYS A 630 18.78 -41.79 10.95
C CYS A 630 20.25 -41.74 10.53
N LEU A 631 21.07 -42.69 11.00
CA LEU A 631 22.46 -42.85 10.55
C LEU A 631 22.54 -43.67 9.24
N PRO A 632 23.45 -43.34 8.29
CA PRO A 632 23.57 -44.04 7.00
C PRO A 632 23.72 -45.57 7.09
N SER A 633 24.37 -46.07 8.15
CA SER A 633 24.61 -47.50 8.36
C SER A 633 23.56 -48.22 9.22
N ALA A 634 22.65 -47.49 9.86
CA ALA A 634 21.73 -48.03 10.87
C ALA A 634 20.30 -47.47 10.74
N CYS A 635 19.93 -46.99 9.54
CA CYS A 635 18.78 -46.12 9.37
C CYS A 635 17.44 -46.75 9.81
N ALA A 636 17.31 -48.06 9.67
CA ALA A 636 16.15 -48.84 10.12
C ALA A 636 16.01 -48.92 11.66
N THR A 637 17.10 -48.74 12.41
CA THR A 637 17.09 -48.77 13.89
C THR A 637 16.73 -47.42 14.53
N ASP A 638 16.92 -46.32 13.79
CA ASP A 638 16.55 -44.96 14.22
C ASP A 638 15.11 -44.57 13.83
N ASN A 639 14.29 -45.54 13.41
CA ASN A 639 12.91 -45.30 13.01
C ASN A 639 12.13 -44.55 14.10
N GLY A 640 11.32 -43.55 13.75
CA GLY A 640 10.53 -42.81 14.74
C GLY A 640 11.36 -42.06 15.78
N ARG A 641 12.65 -41.83 15.53
CA ARG A 641 13.48 -40.93 16.32
C ARG A 641 13.15 -39.48 15.96
N TRP A 642 12.98 -38.63 16.97
CA TRP A 642 12.76 -37.19 16.74
C TRP A 642 14.01 -36.54 16.15
N THR A 643 13.82 -35.55 15.27
CA THR A 643 14.93 -34.90 14.54
C THR A 643 15.76 -33.99 15.45
N ILE A 644 15.10 -33.14 16.25
CA ILE A 644 15.76 -32.18 17.16
C ILE A 644 15.97 -32.82 18.53
N ASP A 645 14.91 -33.39 19.14
CA ASP A 645 15.02 -34.15 20.38
C ASP A 645 15.51 -35.58 20.13
N ASN A 646 16.69 -35.67 19.53
CA ASN A 646 17.27 -36.91 19.03
C ASN A 646 17.60 -37.95 20.10
N ALA A 647 17.33 -37.72 21.38
CA ALA A 647 17.48 -38.73 22.42
C ALA A 647 16.26 -39.66 22.51
N ASN A 648 15.11 -39.23 22.00
CA ASN A 648 13.83 -39.88 22.24
C ASN A 648 13.21 -40.44 20.95
N TYR A 649 12.43 -41.51 21.13
CA TYR A 649 11.67 -42.17 20.07
C TYR A 649 10.19 -41.94 20.31
N VAL A 650 9.44 -41.68 19.23
CA VAL A 650 7.99 -41.50 19.31
C VAL A 650 7.29 -42.77 19.78
N LYS A 651 7.86 -43.94 19.46
CA LYS A 651 7.32 -45.25 19.79
C LYS A 651 8.44 -46.31 19.83
N ALA A 652 8.29 -47.31 20.70
CA ALA A 652 9.14 -48.51 20.70
C ALA A 652 8.55 -49.60 19.79
N TYR A 653 9.35 -50.15 18.87
CA TYR A 653 8.91 -51.06 17.79
C TYR A 653 8.83 -52.54 18.19
N ASN A 654 8.50 -52.86 19.43
CA ASN A 654 8.59 -54.24 19.94
C ASN A 654 7.26 -54.82 20.44
N ALA A 655 6.18 -54.04 20.52
CA ALA A 655 4.90 -54.52 21.06
C ALA A 655 3.69 -54.01 20.27
N ALA A 656 2.88 -54.96 19.77
CA ALA A 656 1.58 -54.67 19.15
C ALA A 656 0.61 -54.02 20.15
N GLY A 657 -0.24 -53.13 19.65
CA GLY A 657 -1.29 -52.44 20.42
C GLY A 657 -0.82 -51.23 21.23
N SER A 658 0.48 -50.94 21.28
CA SER A 658 1.04 -49.77 21.97
C SER A 658 0.71 -48.45 21.24
N ASP A 659 0.36 -47.42 22.01
CA ASP A 659 0.22 -46.04 21.50
C ASP A 659 1.59 -45.39 21.24
N LEU A 660 1.59 -44.14 20.80
CA LEU A 660 2.78 -43.29 20.84
C LEU A 660 3.22 -43.10 22.30
N ALA A 661 4.50 -43.37 22.57
CA ALA A 661 5.05 -43.37 23.93
C ALA A 661 5.57 -42.00 24.35
N TYR A 662 6.11 -41.23 23.40
CA TYR A 662 6.69 -39.91 23.66
C TYR A 662 6.42 -38.96 22.51
N LEU A 663 5.90 -37.79 22.82
CA LEU A 663 5.69 -36.74 21.83
C LEU A 663 6.52 -35.52 22.23
N SER A 664 7.49 -35.15 21.39
CA SER A 664 8.43 -34.06 21.65
C SER A 664 7.70 -32.76 21.96
N ASN A 665 8.18 -32.07 23.00
CA ASN A 665 7.76 -30.71 23.34
C ASN A 665 8.70 -29.65 22.74
N THR A 666 9.70 -30.06 21.95
CA THR A 666 10.64 -29.16 21.30
C THR A 666 9.96 -28.47 20.12
N PRO A 667 9.91 -27.12 20.09
CA PRO A 667 9.25 -26.39 19.00
C PRO A 667 9.98 -26.60 17.66
N GLY A 668 9.23 -26.81 16.57
CA GLY A 668 9.79 -27.05 15.23
C GLY A 668 10.39 -28.44 15.01
N ASP A 669 10.22 -29.37 15.95
CA ASP A 669 10.68 -30.75 15.84
C ASP A 669 9.80 -31.58 14.89
N SER A 670 10.32 -32.71 14.41
CA SER A 670 9.61 -33.58 13.46
C SER A 670 10.01 -35.03 13.64
N VAL A 671 9.13 -35.96 13.28
CA VAL A 671 9.41 -37.39 13.29
C VAL A 671 8.66 -38.11 12.18
N MET A 672 9.31 -39.12 11.60
CA MET A 672 8.70 -40.07 10.68
C MET A 672 8.81 -41.48 11.28
N LEU A 673 7.67 -42.15 11.37
CA LEU A 673 7.46 -43.46 11.98
C LEU A 673 6.93 -44.38 10.88
N LEU A 674 7.65 -45.43 10.53
CA LEU A 674 7.14 -46.51 9.68
C LEU A 674 6.87 -47.73 10.54
N GLU A 675 5.63 -48.20 10.55
CA GLU A 675 5.29 -49.48 11.18
C GLU A 675 4.91 -50.49 10.12
N GLY A 676 5.42 -51.71 10.25
CA GLY A 676 5.02 -52.81 9.39
C GLY A 676 4.69 -54.05 10.19
N TRP A 677 3.58 -54.67 9.84
CA TRP A 677 2.96 -55.76 10.59
C TRP A 677 2.54 -56.88 9.63
N GLY A 678 2.90 -58.11 9.97
CA GLY A 678 2.64 -59.25 9.11
C GLY A 678 2.92 -60.61 9.74
N PHE A 679 2.78 -61.65 8.92
CA PHE A 679 2.94 -63.06 9.29
C PHE A 679 4.18 -63.69 8.63
N GLY A 680 5.22 -62.89 8.41
CA GLY A 680 6.49 -63.32 7.82
C GLY A 680 6.43 -63.65 6.32
N ALA A 681 7.59 -64.00 5.75
CA ALA A 681 7.79 -64.20 4.31
C ALA A 681 7.08 -65.43 3.71
N ASP A 682 6.53 -66.32 4.54
CA ASP A 682 5.69 -67.45 4.12
C ASP A 682 4.20 -67.21 4.42
N GLY A 683 3.85 -66.10 5.08
CA GLY A 683 2.50 -65.78 5.54
C GLY A 683 1.97 -66.69 6.65
N GLN A 684 2.81 -67.57 7.21
CA GLN A 684 2.45 -68.58 8.20
C GLN A 684 3.10 -68.36 9.57
N GLN A 685 4.06 -67.45 9.70
CA GLN A 685 4.73 -67.14 10.96
C GLN A 685 3.79 -66.45 11.96
N ALA A 686 4.21 -66.42 13.24
CA ALA A 686 3.51 -65.64 14.25
C ALA A 686 3.45 -64.16 13.85
N PHE A 687 2.33 -63.50 14.19
CA PHE A 687 2.16 -62.08 13.93
C PHE A 687 3.25 -61.28 14.65
N GLN A 688 4.02 -60.50 13.90
CA GLN A 688 5.19 -59.79 14.38
C GLN A 688 5.43 -58.50 13.58
N VAL A 689 6.35 -57.69 14.08
CA VAL A 689 6.90 -56.58 13.29
C VAL A 689 7.67 -57.15 12.11
N THR A 690 7.40 -56.61 10.93
CA THR A 690 7.71 -57.29 9.66
C THR A 690 9.19 -57.33 9.26
N PHE A 691 9.55 -58.35 8.46
CA PHE A 691 10.79 -58.48 7.68
C PHE A 691 10.86 -57.58 6.44
N VAL A 692 9.74 -57.11 5.88
CA VAL A 692 9.73 -56.17 4.72
C VAL A 692 10.13 -54.75 5.16
N TYR A 693 10.18 -54.50 6.46
CA TYR A 693 10.47 -53.21 7.05
C TYR A 693 11.81 -52.62 6.55
N PRO A 694 12.96 -53.33 6.61
CA PRO A 694 14.22 -52.84 6.05
C PRO A 694 14.16 -52.62 4.53
N ALA A 695 13.45 -53.48 3.78
CA ALA A 695 13.34 -53.37 2.33
C ALA A 695 12.50 -52.15 1.91
N LEU A 696 11.35 -51.92 2.54
CA LEU A 696 10.54 -50.73 2.29
C LEU A 696 11.25 -49.45 2.75
N TRP A 697 11.92 -49.51 3.90
CA TRP A 697 12.69 -48.38 4.40
C TRP A 697 13.79 -47.98 3.41
N SER A 698 14.46 -48.95 2.77
CA SER A 698 15.43 -48.68 1.70
C SER A 698 14.82 -48.11 0.40
N LEU A 699 13.51 -48.28 0.18
CA LEU A 699 12.81 -47.63 -0.93
C LEU A 699 12.45 -46.18 -0.62
N ILE A 700 12.02 -45.90 0.63
CA ILE A 700 11.66 -44.56 1.09
C ILE A 700 12.91 -43.70 1.29
N VAL A 701 13.97 -44.29 1.83
CA VAL A 701 15.25 -43.63 2.16
C VAL A 701 16.40 -44.41 1.54
N PRO A 702 16.61 -44.33 0.22
CA PRO A 702 17.69 -45.06 -0.43
C PRO A 702 19.07 -44.49 -0.05
N ASN A 703 19.17 -43.17 0.19
CA ASN A 703 20.37 -42.54 0.72
C ASN A 703 20.02 -41.38 1.67
N PRO A 704 20.18 -41.55 3.00
CA PRO A 704 19.81 -40.53 3.98
C PRO A 704 20.65 -39.24 3.90
N ASP A 705 21.88 -39.30 3.36
CA ASP A 705 22.76 -38.12 3.23
C ASP A 705 22.28 -37.15 2.13
N LEU A 706 21.39 -37.59 1.24
CA LEU A 706 20.91 -36.83 0.09
C LEU A 706 19.45 -36.36 0.21
N ILE A 707 18.79 -36.58 1.36
CA ILE A 707 17.38 -36.27 1.56
C ILE A 707 17.15 -34.81 1.94
N TYR A 708 16.23 -34.15 1.24
CA TYR A 708 15.81 -32.79 1.55
C TYR A 708 14.62 -32.71 2.50
N GLY A 709 13.70 -33.68 2.46
CA GLY A 709 12.51 -33.76 3.29
C GLY A 709 11.27 -34.13 2.48
N MET A 710 10.12 -34.30 3.14
CA MET A 710 8.85 -34.64 2.49
C MET A 710 8.21 -33.50 1.71
N LEU A 711 8.71 -32.27 1.87
CA LEU A 711 8.27 -31.13 1.07
C LEU A 711 9.35 -30.74 0.05
N PRO A 712 8.93 -30.26 -1.14
CA PRO A 712 9.84 -29.83 -2.18
C PRO A 712 10.90 -28.84 -1.68
N PRO A 713 12.19 -29.04 -2.01
CA PRO A 713 13.29 -28.20 -1.51
C PRO A 713 13.10 -26.72 -1.85
N VAL A 714 12.56 -26.43 -3.03
CA VAL A 714 12.27 -25.05 -3.48
C VAL A 714 11.29 -24.32 -2.54
N ILE A 715 10.36 -25.06 -1.92
CA ILE A 715 9.42 -24.53 -0.93
C ILE A 715 10.12 -24.54 0.44
N SER A 716 10.53 -25.71 0.94
CA SER A 716 11.03 -25.87 2.32
C SER A 716 12.23 -24.98 2.65
N LEU A 717 13.16 -24.76 1.72
CA LEU A 717 14.34 -23.92 1.92
C LEU A 717 14.04 -22.42 1.94
N ASN A 718 12.94 -21.98 1.34
CA ASN A 718 12.57 -20.56 1.26
C ASN A 718 11.45 -20.18 2.24
N VAL A 719 10.81 -21.14 2.91
CA VAL A 719 9.73 -20.88 3.87
C VAL A 719 10.14 -20.14 5.16
N PRO A 720 11.42 -20.08 5.61
CA PRO A 720 11.78 -19.21 6.74
C PRO A 720 11.32 -17.75 6.61
N VAL A 721 11.06 -17.28 5.39
CA VAL A 721 10.40 -15.98 5.13
C VAL A 721 9.02 -15.83 5.81
N LEU A 722 8.25 -16.91 5.96
CA LEU A 722 6.97 -16.90 6.68
C LEU A 722 7.19 -16.69 8.19
N GLU A 723 8.32 -17.11 8.74
CA GLU A 723 8.70 -16.79 10.13
C GLU A 723 8.92 -15.27 10.30
N ARG A 724 9.42 -14.60 9.25
CA ARG A 724 9.62 -13.13 9.21
C ARG A 724 8.32 -12.33 9.09
N LEU A 725 7.21 -12.96 8.68
CA LEU A 725 5.87 -12.39 8.86
C LEU A 725 5.46 -12.39 10.35
N GLY A 726 6.09 -13.16 11.23
CA GLY A 726 5.91 -13.01 12.66
C GLY A 726 6.84 -11.95 13.24
N PHE A 727 8.14 -12.21 13.15
CA PHE A 727 9.21 -11.42 13.76
C PHE A 727 10.40 -11.29 12.81
N THR A 728 10.93 -10.08 12.65
CA THR A 728 12.01 -9.78 11.69
C THR A 728 13.42 -10.07 12.22
N THR A 729 13.55 -11.08 13.10
CA THR A 729 14.82 -11.48 13.73
C THR A 729 15.56 -12.52 12.88
N ALA A 730 16.84 -12.80 13.15
CA ALA A 730 17.53 -13.97 12.58
C ALA A 730 17.18 -15.27 13.34
N GLY A 731 16.90 -15.15 14.64
CA GLY A 731 16.51 -16.27 15.49
C GLY A 731 15.07 -16.73 15.23
N LYS A 732 14.80 -17.99 15.58
CA LYS A 732 13.44 -18.52 15.74
C LYS A 732 12.80 -17.86 16.96
N VAL A 733 11.55 -17.42 16.84
CA VAL A 733 10.80 -16.81 17.96
C VAL A 733 9.65 -17.73 18.33
N ILE A 734 9.85 -18.56 19.35
CA ILE A 734 8.77 -19.43 19.85
C ILE A 734 7.79 -18.62 20.71
N PRO A 735 6.56 -19.12 21.00
CA PRO A 735 5.57 -18.37 21.78
C PRO A 735 6.07 -17.77 23.10
N ASP A 736 6.95 -18.47 23.81
CA ASP A 736 7.51 -18.02 25.09
C ASP A 736 8.51 -16.85 24.92
N GLN A 737 9.03 -16.63 23.71
CA GLN A 737 9.98 -15.57 23.36
C GLN A 737 9.33 -14.33 22.74
N VAL A 738 8.02 -14.35 22.50
CA VAL A 738 7.27 -13.23 21.90
C VAL A 738 7.47 -11.94 22.68
N ASN A 739 7.38 -12.00 24.01
CA ASN A 739 7.47 -10.81 24.85
C ASN A 739 8.89 -10.23 24.87
N ALA A 740 9.92 -11.08 24.73
CA ALA A 740 11.31 -10.64 24.64
C ALA A 740 11.66 -10.00 23.28
N ASN A 741 10.93 -10.34 22.21
CA ASN A 741 11.15 -9.84 20.85
C ASN A 741 10.03 -8.89 20.37
N TRP A 742 9.26 -8.32 21.31
CA TRP A 742 8.08 -7.52 21.00
C TRP A 742 8.36 -6.32 20.08
N ALA A 743 9.55 -5.71 20.22
CA ALA A 743 9.98 -4.58 19.40
C ALA A 743 10.27 -4.96 17.94
N GLN A 744 10.57 -6.24 17.67
CA GLN A 744 10.91 -6.78 16.34
C GLN A 744 9.72 -7.49 15.68
N ARG A 745 8.50 -7.35 16.23
CA ARG A 745 7.30 -7.95 15.63
C ARG A 745 6.96 -7.26 14.31
N ASN A 746 6.50 -8.04 13.34
CA ASN A 746 6.09 -7.53 12.06
C ASN A 746 4.66 -6.98 12.15
N THR A 747 4.53 -5.65 12.13
CA THR A 747 3.27 -4.93 12.30
C THR A 747 2.45 -4.80 11.01
N LEU A 748 2.96 -5.28 9.87
CA LEU A 748 2.20 -5.42 8.62
C LEU A 748 1.28 -6.66 8.66
N THR A 749 1.62 -7.65 9.48
CA THR A 749 0.95 -8.95 9.55
C THR A 749 -0.54 -8.88 9.86
N PRO A 750 -1.04 -8.01 10.76
CA PRO A 750 -2.47 -7.86 10.98
C PRO A 750 -3.26 -7.51 9.71
N LEU A 751 -2.71 -6.66 8.82
CA LEU A 751 -3.31 -6.34 7.52
C LEU A 751 -3.35 -7.58 6.61
N VAL A 752 -2.24 -8.33 6.53
CA VAL A 752 -2.15 -9.56 5.72
C VAL A 752 -3.17 -10.60 6.19
N VAL A 753 -3.31 -10.78 7.51
CA VAL A 753 -4.25 -11.74 8.10
C VAL A 753 -5.71 -11.27 7.93
N ALA A 754 -5.98 -9.96 8.02
CA ALA A 754 -7.30 -9.40 7.73
C ALA A 754 -7.71 -9.61 6.25
N LEU A 755 -6.76 -9.45 5.31
CA LEU A 755 -6.98 -9.79 3.91
C LEU A 755 -7.22 -11.29 3.74
N ALA A 756 -6.37 -12.14 4.33
CA ALA A 756 -6.52 -13.60 4.26
C ALA A 756 -7.89 -14.07 4.76
N LYS A 757 -8.37 -13.51 5.88
CA LYS A 757 -9.74 -13.76 6.38
C LYS A 757 -10.81 -13.32 5.38
N SER A 758 -10.63 -12.18 4.74
CA SER A 758 -11.59 -11.65 3.76
C SER A 758 -11.68 -12.51 2.50
N LEU A 759 -10.55 -13.06 2.06
CA LEU A 759 -10.51 -14.01 0.95
C LEU A 759 -11.18 -15.34 1.34
N ASP A 760 -10.82 -15.89 2.50
CA ASP A 760 -11.36 -17.16 3.01
C ASP A 760 -12.89 -17.12 3.22
N ASP A 761 -13.40 -16.04 3.83
CA ASP A 761 -14.84 -15.84 4.08
C ASP A 761 -15.66 -15.70 2.78
N GLN A 762 -15.01 -15.53 1.62
CA GLN A 762 -15.65 -15.31 0.32
C GLN A 762 -15.41 -16.43 -0.70
N VAL A 763 -14.83 -17.55 -0.28
CA VAL A 763 -14.75 -18.78 -1.09
C VAL A 763 -16.15 -19.36 -1.25
N SER A 764 -16.56 -19.70 -2.48
CA SER A 764 -17.86 -20.33 -2.71
C SER A 764 -17.88 -21.81 -2.29
N GLY A 765 -19.08 -22.36 -2.09
CA GLY A 765 -19.23 -23.81 -1.91
C GLY A 765 -18.60 -24.60 -3.06
N GLN A 766 -17.96 -25.72 -2.74
CA GLN A 766 -17.18 -26.53 -3.68
C GLN A 766 -17.98 -27.02 -4.92
N GLN A 767 -19.30 -27.17 -4.76
CA GLN A 767 -20.22 -27.64 -5.80
C GLN A 767 -21.03 -26.52 -6.46
N THR A 768 -20.74 -25.24 -6.18
CA THR A 768 -21.45 -24.12 -6.80
C THR A 768 -21.07 -23.97 -8.28
N ALA A 769 -22.06 -23.92 -9.16
CA ALA A 769 -21.84 -23.60 -10.57
C ALA A 769 -21.22 -22.20 -10.70
N GLY A 770 -20.13 -22.06 -11.46
CA GLY A 770 -19.37 -20.80 -11.51
C GLY A 770 -18.57 -20.50 -10.24
N PHE A 771 -17.99 -21.54 -9.64
CA PHE A 771 -17.11 -21.51 -8.46
C PHE A 771 -16.22 -20.26 -8.38
N LYS A 772 -16.20 -19.66 -7.19
CA LYS A 772 -15.53 -18.39 -6.88
C LYS A 772 -14.37 -18.65 -5.92
N ASN A 773 -13.17 -18.29 -6.36
CA ASN A 773 -11.94 -18.41 -5.59
C ASN A 773 -11.24 -17.04 -5.48
N PRO A 774 -11.45 -16.30 -4.37
CA PRO A 774 -10.81 -15.01 -4.17
C PRO A 774 -9.27 -15.06 -4.03
N TYR A 775 -8.70 -16.22 -3.67
CA TYR A 775 -7.25 -16.35 -3.48
C TYR A 775 -6.44 -16.07 -4.74
N THR A 776 -7.08 -16.11 -5.92
CA THR A 776 -6.44 -15.76 -7.20
C THR A 776 -5.87 -14.34 -7.22
N ILE A 777 -6.44 -13.40 -6.47
CA ILE A 777 -5.88 -12.03 -6.35
C ILE A 777 -4.47 -12.06 -5.77
N LEU A 778 -4.27 -12.82 -4.68
CA LEU A 778 -2.98 -12.90 -4.00
C LEU A 778 -1.96 -13.62 -4.88
N THR A 779 -2.39 -14.68 -5.57
CA THR A 779 -1.50 -15.47 -6.42
C THR A 779 -1.09 -14.71 -7.67
N ASN A 780 -2.01 -13.97 -8.30
CA ASN A 780 -1.71 -13.11 -9.45
C ASN A 780 -0.77 -11.98 -9.05
N LEU A 781 -1.01 -11.33 -7.90
CA LEU A 781 -0.12 -10.28 -7.39
C LEU A 781 1.28 -10.82 -7.09
N ALA A 782 1.38 -12.01 -6.46
CA ALA A 782 2.65 -12.65 -6.18
C ALA A 782 3.41 -12.98 -7.47
N GLU A 783 2.72 -13.51 -8.47
CA GLU A 783 3.30 -13.83 -9.76
C GLU A 783 3.91 -12.57 -10.40
N ILE A 784 3.11 -11.50 -10.55
CA ILE A 784 3.53 -10.21 -11.13
C ILE A 784 4.79 -9.68 -10.44
N LEU A 785 4.81 -9.70 -9.10
CA LEU A 785 5.90 -9.14 -8.30
C LEU A 785 7.15 -10.04 -8.26
N SER A 786 7.01 -11.32 -8.61
CA SER A 786 8.11 -12.29 -8.66
C SER A 786 8.83 -12.33 -10.02
N ARG A 787 8.26 -11.73 -11.07
CA ARG A 787 8.88 -11.67 -12.41
C ARG A 787 10.14 -10.78 -12.42
N PRO A 788 11.21 -11.16 -13.16
CA PRO A 788 11.34 -12.36 -14.00
C PRO A 788 11.91 -13.57 -13.24
N LEU A 789 12.10 -13.51 -11.92
CA LEU A 789 12.80 -14.58 -11.17
C LEU A 789 12.08 -15.93 -11.26
N VAL A 790 10.77 -15.89 -11.50
CA VAL A 790 9.92 -17.06 -11.72
C VAL A 790 9.27 -16.94 -13.11
N PHE A 791 9.41 -17.98 -13.93
CA PHE A 791 8.87 -18.05 -15.29
C PHE A 791 8.32 -19.44 -15.61
N PHE A 792 7.57 -19.57 -16.71
CA PHE A 792 6.99 -20.83 -17.17
C PHE A 792 7.78 -21.39 -18.34
N GLY A 793 8.20 -22.64 -18.27
CA GLY A 793 8.97 -23.28 -19.34
C GLY A 793 8.70 -24.77 -19.47
N PRO A 794 9.04 -25.37 -20.62
CA PRO A 794 8.93 -26.81 -20.78
C PRO A 794 9.78 -27.52 -19.73
N ASP A 795 9.31 -28.71 -19.33
CA ASP A 795 10.09 -29.54 -18.45
C ASP A 795 11.36 -30.07 -19.13
N THR A 796 12.51 -29.67 -18.61
CA THR A 796 13.83 -30.14 -19.06
C THR A 796 14.57 -30.92 -17.98
N THR A 797 13.89 -31.33 -16.89
CA THR A 797 14.53 -32.11 -15.83
C THR A 797 15.07 -33.42 -16.40
N ALA A 798 16.38 -33.63 -16.29
CA ALA A 798 17.02 -34.87 -16.72
C ALA A 798 16.58 -36.03 -15.81
N THR A 799 15.69 -36.90 -16.30
CA THR A 799 15.29 -38.15 -15.65
C THR A 799 16.06 -39.33 -16.24
N LEU A 800 16.18 -40.42 -15.50
CA LEU A 800 16.73 -41.69 -15.98
C LEU A 800 15.67 -42.78 -15.77
N PRO A 801 15.00 -43.24 -16.85
CA PRO A 801 15.19 -42.85 -18.26
C PRO A 801 14.66 -41.44 -18.58
N THR A 802 15.20 -40.86 -19.65
CA THR A 802 14.86 -39.51 -20.14
C THR A 802 13.36 -39.38 -20.40
N ASN A 803 12.76 -38.26 -19.99
CA ASN A 803 11.35 -37.96 -20.28
C ASN A 803 11.04 -38.12 -21.78
N PRO A 804 9.81 -38.55 -22.13
CA PRO A 804 9.38 -38.62 -23.52
C PRO A 804 9.60 -37.28 -24.23
N ALA A 805 10.15 -37.30 -25.44
CA ALA A 805 10.30 -36.11 -26.27
C ALA A 805 9.15 -36.06 -27.30
N PRO A 806 8.42 -34.93 -27.44
CA PRO A 806 8.58 -33.65 -26.72
C PRO A 806 8.06 -33.69 -25.27
N PRO A 807 8.57 -32.82 -24.37
CA PRO A 807 8.08 -32.76 -22.98
C PRO A 807 6.58 -32.48 -22.95
N SER A 808 5.85 -33.24 -22.14
CA SER A 808 4.38 -33.30 -22.15
C SER A 808 3.70 -32.11 -21.45
N PHE A 809 4.44 -31.30 -20.69
CA PHE A 809 3.86 -30.20 -19.90
C PHE A 809 4.85 -29.04 -19.63
N THR A 810 4.28 -27.90 -19.24
CA THR A 810 5.00 -26.69 -18.81
C THR A 810 5.08 -26.65 -17.28
N GLN A 811 6.27 -26.39 -16.73
CA GLN A 811 6.48 -26.21 -15.30
C GLN A 811 6.96 -24.80 -14.98
N VAL A 812 6.75 -24.39 -13.72
CA VAL A 812 7.37 -23.19 -13.19
C VAL A 812 8.86 -23.43 -12.97
N ARG A 813 9.68 -22.43 -13.26
CA ARG A 813 11.14 -22.46 -13.12
C ARG A 813 11.62 -21.18 -12.45
N THR A 814 12.73 -21.26 -11.72
CA THR A 814 13.51 -20.08 -11.35
C THR A 814 14.60 -19.81 -12.35
N VAL A 815 14.90 -18.52 -12.52
CA VAL A 815 16.06 -18.10 -13.28
C VAL A 815 17.34 -18.64 -12.64
N GLY A 816 18.21 -19.20 -13.49
CA GLY A 816 19.47 -19.83 -13.08
C GLY A 816 19.38 -21.33 -12.81
N MET A 817 18.20 -21.94 -12.78
CA MET A 817 18.06 -23.41 -12.71
C MET A 817 17.92 -24.02 -14.12
N ALA A 818 18.93 -24.76 -14.58
CA ALA A 818 18.95 -25.39 -15.91
C ALA A 818 17.93 -26.52 -16.09
N ASP A 819 17.62 -27.25 -15.01
CA ASP A 819 16.84 -28.50 -15.05
C ASP A 819 15.47 -28.41 -14.36
N GLY A 820 14.98 -27.20 -14.04
CA GLY A 820 13.70 -26.99 -13.35
C GLY A 820 13.69 -27.41 -11.87
N PHE A 821 12.57 -27.19 -11.17
CA PHE A 821 12.47 -27.37 -9.72
C PHE A 821 12.53 -28.82 -9.22
N ARG A 822 12.48 -29.79 -10.13
CA ARG A 822 12.54 -31.22 -9.80
C ARG A 822 13.92 -31.83 -9.93
N ASN A 823 14.97 -31.04 -10.21
CA ASN A 823 16.32 -31.58 -10.36
C ASN A 823 16.74 -32.42 -9.13
N PRO A 824 16.89 -33.75 -9.25
CA PRO A 824 17.16 -34.62 -8.11
C PRO A 824 18.63 -34.54 -7.63
N ILE A 825 19.50 -33.92 -8.42
CA ILE A 825 20.94 -33.78 -8.17
C ILE A 825 21.29 -32.34 -7.71
N ALA A 826 20.35 -31.39 -7.86
CA ALA A 826 20.56 -30.00 -7.46
C ALA A 826 20.92 -29.91 -5.97
N SER A 827 21.98 -29.16 -5.68
CA SER A 827 22.39 -28.74 -4.34
C SER A 827 21.38 -27.78 -3.71
N THR A 828 21.44 -27.60 -2.39
CA THR A 828 20.57 -26.64 -1.69
C THR A 828 20.70 -25.22 -2.24
N MET A 829 21.88 -24.84 -2.76
CA MET A 829 22.14 -23.50 -3.29
C MET A 829 21.40 -23.23 -4.60
N GLU A 830 21.15 -24.25 -5.42
CA GLU A 830 20.48 -24.11 -6.71
C GLU A 830 18.97 -23.89 -6.59
N TYR A 831 18.36 -24.23 -5.44
CA TYR A 831 16.94 -23.96 -5.15
C TYR A 831 16.64 -22.54 -4.69
N PHE A 832 17.68 -21.72 -4.51
CA PHE A 832 17.53 -20.29 -4.33
C PHE A 832 17.68 -19.61 -5.69
N PRO A 833 16.83 -18.63 -6.04
CA PRO A 833 16.97 -17.91 -7.30
C PRO A 833 18.37 -17.29 -7.39
N LEU A 834 19.11 -17.62 -8.46
CA LEU A 834 20.45 -17.10 -8.66
C LEU A 834 20.37 -15.64 -9.12
N THR A 835 20.86 -14.73 -8.28
CA THR A 835 21.01 -13.30 -8.63
C THR A 835 22.47 -12.96 -8.95
N ASN A 836 23.22 -13.89 -9.55
CA ASN A 836 24.69 -13.81 -9.66
C ASN A 836 25.19 -12.42 -10.07
N SER A 837 26.28 -11.99 -9.43
CA SER A 837 27.03 -10.76 -9.71
C SER A 837 27.90 -10.91 -10.99
N GLY A 838 27.28 -11.38 -12.08
CA GLY A 838 27.89 -11.51 -13.41
C GLY A 838 27.37 -10.46 -14.39
N ALA A 839 27.62 -10.64 -15.70
CA ALA A 839 27.18 -9.70 -16.74
C ALA A 839 25.65 -9.54 -16.88
N GLN A 840 24.86 -10.45 -16.29
CA GLN A 840 23.40 -10.39 -16.23
C GLN A 840 22.93 -10.57 -14.78
N GLU A 841 22.35 -9.51 -14.21
CA GLU A 841 21.77 -9.48 -12.87
C GLU A 841 20.24 -9.42 -12.98
N TYR A 842 19.53 -10.45 -12.54
CA TYR A 842 18.06 -10.47 -12.57
C TYR A 842 17.46 -9.72 -11.38
N ARG A 843 16.51 -8.82 -11.66
CA ARG A 843 15.90 -7.93 -10.68
C ARG A 843 14.39 -7.87 -10.88
N THR A 844 13.65 -8.15 -9.81
CA THR A 844 12.21 -7.88 -9.77
C THR A 844 11.94 -6.39 -9.61
N ILE A 845 10.69 -5.99 -9.84
CA ILE A 845 10.26 -4.61 -9.58
C ILE A 845 10.45 -4.25 -8.09
N ILE A 846 10.25 -5.22 -7.18
CA ILE A 846 10.51 -5.05 -5.74
C ILE A 846 12.00 -4.75 -5.51
N SER A 847 12.90 -5.48 -6.16
CA SER A 847 14.33 -5.21 -6.06
C SER A 847 14.66 -3.79 -6.50
N VAL A 848 14.19 -3.36 -7.67
CA VAL A 848 14.45 -2.01 -8.21
C VAL A 848 13.85 -0.92 -7.33
N LEU A 849 12.68 -1.16 -6.73
CA LEU A 849 12.08 -0.22 -5.78
C LEU A 849 12.79 -0.22 -4.41
N SER A 850 13.39 -1.33 -3.99
CA SER A 850 14.05 -1.45 -2.68
C SER A 850 15.48 -0.90 -2.65
N GLU A 851 16.21 -1.02 -3.75
CA GLU A 851 17.64 -0.74 -3.82
C GLU A 851 18.07 -0.36 -5.24
N ASN A 852 19.14 0.40 -5.38
CA ASN A 852 19.79 0.66 -6.68
C ASN A 852 20.78 -0.45 -7.03
N THR A 853 21.54 -0.91 -6.05
CA THR A 853 22.43 -2.07 -6.16
C THR A 853 22.02 -3.10 -5.13
N ARG A 854 22.07 -4.40 -5.48
CA ARG A 854 21.69 -5.48 -4.57
C ARG A 854 22.36 -5.31 -3.21
N ARG A 855 21.58 -5.54 -2.14
CA ARG A 855 21.95 -5.42 -0.72
C ARG A 855 21.98 -3.99 -0.15
N PHE A 856 21.95 -2.91 -0.95
CA PHE A 856 22.18 -1.55 -0.44
C PHE A 856 20.98 -0.82 0.18
N GLN A 857 19.74 -1.29 -0.06
CA GLN A 857 18.51 -0.73 0.50
C GLN A 857 18.39 0.80 0.33
N ASP A 858 18.77 1.29 -0.83
CA ASP A 858 18.88 2.70 -1.14
C ASP A 858 17.85 3.17 -2.19
N GLY A 859 16.78 2.40 -2.38
CA GLY A 859 15.67 2.71 -3.30
C GLY A 859 14.47 3.40 -2.64
N ALA A 860 13.40 3.59 -3.41
CA ALA A 860 12.17 4.27 -3.00
C ALA A 860 11.42 3.60 -1.83
N LEU A 861 11.42 2.27 -1.73
CA LEU A 861 10.79 1.57 -0.59
C LEU A 861 11.54 1.81 0.72
N ASN A 862 12.84 2.09 0.68
CA ASN A 862 13.59 2.47 1.87
C ASN A 862 13.17 3.87 2.37
N LEU A 863 12.88 4.80 1.46
CA LEU A 863 12.34 6.11 1.80
C LEU A 863 10.95 5.98 2.43
N ILE A 864 10.06 5.17 1.84
CA ILE A 864 8.73 4.87 2.40
C ILE A 864 8.85 4.21 3.78
N GLY A 865 9.74 3.22 3.93
CA GLY A 865 9.98 2.55 5.21
C GLY A 865 10.53 3.46 6.33
N LYS A 866 10.87 4.72 6.03
CA LYS A 866 11.30 5.76 6.98
C LYS A 866 10.23 6.84 7.23
N THR A 867 9.04 6.72 6.67
CA THR A 867 7.88 7.59 6.93
C THR A 867 6.80 6.86 7.73
N GLN A 868 5.61 7.44 7.85
CA GLN A 868 4.44 6.78 8.43
C GLN A 868 3.34 6.51 7.38
N LEU A 869 3.69 6.47 6.09
CA LEU A 869 2.75 6.35 4.98
C LEU A 869 1.86 5.10 5.10
N LEU A 870 2.48 3.93 5.26
CA LEU A 870 1.76 2.66 5.40
C LEU A 870 1.03 2.59 6.74
N THR A 871 1.61 3.14 7.80
CA THR A 871 0.96 3.23 9.11
C THR A 871 -0.33 4.06 9.01
N GLY A 872 -0.28 5.21 8.33
CA GLY A 872 -1.44 6.07 8.04
C GLY A 872 -2.48 5.38 7.18
N LEU A 873 -2.06 4.62 6.16
CA LEU A 873 -2.95 3.81 5.32
C LEU A 873 -3.66 2.70 6.10
N VAL A 874 -2.93 1.91 6.88
CA VAL A 874 -3.51 0.82 7.71
C VAL A 874 -4.45 1.40 8.75
N LYS A 875 -4.07 2.53 9.38
CA LYS A 875 -4.93 3.27 10.30
C LYS A 875 -6.21 3.71 9.59
N PHE A 876 -6.12 4.38 8.45
CA PHE A 876 -7.28 4.84 7.68
C PHE A 876 -8.24 3.69 7.33
N VAL A 877 -7.71 2.58 6.79
CA VAL A 877 -8.50 1.39 6.44
C VAL A 877 -9.12 0.74 7.68
N GLY A 878 -8.37 0.62 8.77
CA GLY A 878 -8.88 0.05 10.03
C GLY A 878 -9.96 0.91 10.69
N GLN A 879 -9.84 2.24 10.64
CA GLN A 879 -10.85 3.18 11.13
C GLN A 879 -12.13 3.14 10.26
N LEU A 880 -12.01 2.98 8.93
CA LEU A 880 -13.17 2.78 8.06
C LEU A 880 -13.93 1.48 8.40
N GLY A 881 -13.21 0.46 8.87
CA GLY A 881 -13.81 -0.82 9.25
C GLY A 881 -14.71 -0.78 10.48
N GLN A 882 -14.55 0.24 11.35
CA GLN A 882 -15.24 0.29 12.64
C GLN A 882 -16.77 0.32 12.49
N PRO A 883 -17.51 -0.34 13.40
CA PRO A 883 -18.98 -0.35 13.36
C PRO A 883 -19.62 1.06 13.42
N SER A 884 -19.00 1.99 14.14
CA SER A 884 -19.43 3.41 14.22
C SER A 884 -19.44 4.10 12.85
N ASN A 885 -18.55 3.68 11.95
CA ASN A 885 -18.32 4.34 10.66
C ASN A 885 -19.01 3.61 9.48
N VAL A 886 -20.04 2.79 9.74
CA VAL A 886 -20.70 1.97 8.71
C VAL A 886 -21.21 2.79 7.51
N ASN A 887 -21.82 3.95 7.77
CA ASN A 887 -22.34 4.83 6.72
C ASN A 887 -21.20 5.43 5.87
N VAL A 888 -20.11 5.85 6.51
CA VAL A 888 -18.91 6.41 5.88
C VAL A 888 -18.25 5.35 5.01
N LYS A 889 -18.02 4.16 5.57
CA LYS A 889 -17.42 3.00 4.90
C LYS A 889 -18.14 2.67 3.58
N VAL A 890 -19.46 2.51 3.63
CA VAL A 890 -20.27 2.15 2.46
C VAL A 890 -20.15 3.23 1.37
N LYS A 891 -20.25 4.51 1.74
CA LYS A 891 -20.11 5.63 0.82
C LYS A 891 -18.72 5.71 0.20
N VAL A 892 -17.65 5.54 0.98
CA VAL A 892 -16.26 5.59 0.50
C VAL A 892 -15.98 4.43 -0.47
N PHE A 893 -16.28 3.18 -0.09
CA PHE A 893 -16.00 2.03 -0.96
C PHE A 893 -16.89 1.99 -2.21
N ASN A 894 -18.15 2.40 -2.13
CA ASN A 894 -18.99 2.55 -3.32
C ASN A 894 -18.48 3.66 -4.23
N GLY A 895 -18.01 4.77 -3.66
CA GLY A 895 -17.42 5.87 -4.42
C GLY A 895 -16.17 5.44 -5.19
N LEU A 896 -15.24 4.75 -4.51
CA LEU A 896 -14.06 4.16 -5.13
C LEU A 896 -14.42 3.16 -6.23
N LYS A 897 -15.40 2.28 -5.98
CA LYS A 897 -15.87 1.30 -6.96
C LYS A 897 -16.41 1.96 -8.22
N LEU A 898 -17.25 2.99 -8.08
CA LEU A 898 -17.84 3.70 -9.22
C LEU A 898 -16.76 4.40 -10.06
N ILE A 899 -15.81 5.10 -9.43
CA ILE A 899 -14.72 5.77 -10.16
C ILE A 899 -13.82 4.75 -10.85
N MET A 900 -13.36 3.73 -10.12
CA MET A 900 -12.48 2.69 -10.66
C MET A 900 -13.16 1.85 -11.75
N GLY A 901 -14.48 1.69 -11.67
CA GLY A 901 -15.28 1.01 -12.68
C GLY A 901 -15.29 1.71 -14.04
N GLU A 902 -15.09 3.04 -14.07
CA GLU A 902 -15.06 3.85 -15.29
C GLU A 902 -13.66 3.99 -15.90
N ILE A 903 -12.64 3.46 -15.22
CA ILE A 903 -11.28 3.35 -15.73
C ILE A 903 -11.12 1.98 -16.40
N LYS A 904 -10.89 2.02 -17.71
CA LYS A 904 -10.94 0.86 -18.62
C LYS A 904 -9.63 0.69 -19.38
N PHE A 905 -9.38 -0.54 -19.82
CA PHE A 905 -8.35 -0.86 -20.81
C PHE A 905 -8.88 -0.75 -22.23
N THR A 906 -7.98 -0.64 -23.22
CA THR A 906 -8.37 -0.56 -24.64
C THR A 906 -9.15 -1.79 -25.08
N ALA A 907 -8.80 -2.97 -24.54
CA ALA A 907 -9.49 -4.23 -24.79
C ALA A 907 -10.95 -4.24 -24.29
N GLU A 908 -11.31 -3.38 -23.34
CA GLU A 908 -12.69 -3.22 -22.86
C GLU A 908 -13.51 -2.26 -23.74
N THR A 909 -12.93 -1.72 -24.82
CA THR A 909 -13.57 -0.78 -25.76
C THR A 909 -14.22 0.42 -25.05
N PRO A 910 -13.43 1.28 -24.36
CA PRO A 910 -13.97 2.38 -23.58
C PRO A 910 -14.77 3.35 -24.45
N THR A 911 -15.90 3.81 -23.94
CA THR A 911 -16.65 4.90 -24.57
C THR A 911 -15.89 6.22 -24.46
N ALA A 912 -16.26 7.23 -25.26
CA ALA A 912 -15.63 8.56 -25.21
C ALA A 912 -15.71 9.26 -23.83
N THR A 913 -16.65 8.82 -22.97
CA THR A 913 -16.86 9.33 -21.60
C THR A 913 -16.07 8.57 -20.54
N GLN A 914 -15.47 7.43 -20.89
CA GLN A 914 -14.69 6.60 -19.99
C GLN A 914 -13.19 6.92 -20.07
N PHE A 915 -12.45 6.53 -19.03
CA PHE A 915 -11.01 6.76 -18.96
C PHE A 915 -10.26 5.56 -19.54
N ASN A 916 -9.39 5.79 -20.52
CA ASN A 916 -8.46 4.77 -20.99
C ASN A 916 -7.11 4.93 -20.28
N ILE A 917 -6.85 4.11 -19.28
CA ILE A 917 -5.59 4.18 -18.51
C ILE A 917 -4.42 3.54 -19.27
N GLU A 918 -4.70 2.64 -20.22
CA GLU A 918 -3.65 1.92 -20.96
C GLU A 918 -2.79 2.85 -21.81
N THR A 919 -3.40 3.88 -22.41
CA THR A 919 -2.69 4.92 -23.16
C THR A 919 -1.70 5.65 -22.24
N LYS A 920 -2.12 5.98 -21.02
CA LYS A 920 -1.26 6.68 -20.04
C LYS A 920 -0.15 5.79 -19.50
N PHE A 921 -0.40 4.51 -19.29
CA PHE A 921 0.65 3.53 -18.99
C PHE A 921 1.67 3.41 -20.13
N THR A 922 1.21 3.45 -21.38
CA THR A 922 2.12 3.44 -22.55
C THR A 922 2.97 4.72 -22.59
N GLU A 923 2.35 5.89 -22.44
CA GLU A 923 3.07 7.18 -22.40
C GLU A 923 4.10 7.24 -21.27
N TRP A 924 3.78 6.72 -20.08
CA TRP A 924 4.71 6.70 -18.96
C TRP A 924 5.88 5.76 -19.21
N ARG A 925 5.63 4.56 -19.74
CA ARG A 925 6.70 3.64 -20.14
C ARG A 925 7.62 4.27 -21.18
N ASP A 926 7.06 4.93 -22.19
CA ASP A 926 7.85 5.59 -23.24
C ASP A 926 8.66 6.76 -22.69
N LYS A 927 8.11 7.53 -21.74
CA LYS A 927 8.85 8.59 -21.04
C LYS A 927 10.01 8.03 -20.22
N VAL A 928 9.79 6.95 -19.47
CA VAL A 928 10.84 6.28 -18.70
C VAL A 928 11.94 5.75 -19.62
N ALA A 929 11.58 5.11 -20.74
CA ALA A 929 12.56 4.56 -21.68
C ALA A 929 13.39 5.65 -22.39
N ASN A 930 12.75 6.76 -22.77
CA ASN A 930 13.42 7.84 -23.47
C ASN A 930 14.26 8.73 -22.55
N TYR A 931 13.99 8.77 -21.23
CA TYR A 931 14.64 9.71 -20.33
C TYR A 931 16.17 9.54 -20.27
N PRO A 932 16.73 8.34 -20.02
CA PRO A 932 18.18 8.14 -20.02
C PRO A 932 18.81 8.27 -21.41
N THR A 933 18.05 7.95 -22.47
CA THR A 933 18.50 8.07 -23.86
C THR A 933 18.71 9.52 -24.27
N VAL A 934 17.83 10.43 -23.85
CA VAL A 934 17.89 11.86 -24.18
C VAL A 934 18.83 12.63 -23.25
N ASN A 935 18.85 12.29 -21.96
CA ASN A 935 19.57 13.06 -20.93
C ASN A 935 20.93 12.44 -20.54
N GLY A 936 21.31 11.32 -21.14
CA GLY A 936 22.53 10.59 -20.85
C GLY A 936 22.42 9.65 -19.64
N THR A 937 23.36 8.70 -19.56
CA THR A 937 23.38 7.66 -18.50
C THR A 937 23.99 8.13 -17.18
N ASN A 938 24.62 9.31 -17.15
CA ASN A 938 25.14 9.91 -15.92
C ASN A 938 24.03 10.65 -15.17
N ILE A 939 23.52 10.05 -14.09
CA ILE A 939 22.44 10.62 -13.25
C ILE A 939 22.79 11.94 -12.56
N PHE A 940 24.07 12.31 -12.51
CA PHE A 940 24.54 13.58 -11.93
C PHE A 940 24.64 14.70 -12.96
N ASP A 941 24.33 14.43 -14.23
CA ASP A 941 24.31 15.44 -15.28
C ASP A 941 23.18 16.47 -15.02
N PRO A 942 23.43 17.78 -15.22
CA PRO A 942 22.40 18.82 -15.16
C PRO A 942 21.13 18.54 -15.98
N LEU A 943 21.20 17.72 -17.03
CA LEU A 943 20.06 17.32 -17.85
C LEU A 943 18.99 16.52 -17.08
N TRP A 944 19.34 15.93 -15.93
CA TRP A 944 18.41 15.19 -15.06
C TRP A 944 17.58 16.08 -14.13
N VAL A 945 17.64 17.42 -14.27
CA VAL A 945 16.96 18.39 -13.41
C VAL A 945 15.44 18.14 -13.32
N GLY A 946 14.80 17.64 -14.38
CA GLY A 946 13.36 17.38 -14.34
C GLY A 946 12.93 16.36 -13.27
N VAL A 947 13.78 15.37 -12.93
CA VAL A 947 13.49 14.46 -11.81
C VAL A 947 13.69 15.17 -10.47
N ASP A 948 14.70 16.05 -10.36
CA ASP A 948 14.92 16.86 -9.16
C ASP A 948 13.73 17.79 -8.90
N ASP A 949 13.17 18.39 -9.94
CA ASP A 949 12.03 19.30 -9.87
C ASP A 949 10.79 18.57 -9.35
N VAL A 950 10.53 17.35 -9.82
CA VAL A 950 9.44 16.51 -9.29
C VAL A 950 9.68 16.18 -7.82
N VAL A 951 10.89 15.77 -7.42
CA VAL A 951 11.17 15.47 -6.01
C VAL A 951 11.00 16.71 -5.14
N ASN A 952 11.50 17.86 -5.57
CA ASN A 952 11.34 19.13 -4.88
C ASN A 952 9.88 19.57 -4.81
N LEU A 953 9.08 19.33 -5.85
CA LEU A 953 7.64 19.62 -5.85
C LEU A 953 6.92 18.83 -4.74
N PHE A 954 7.11 17.50 -4.70
CA PHE A 954 6.50 16.67 -3.66
C PHE A 954 6.98 17.07 -2.27
N LYS A 955 8.29 17.33 -2.14
CA LYS A 955 8.91 17.81 -0.90
C LYS A 955 8.30 19.13 -0.42
N ASP A 956 8.21 20.11 -1.29
CA ASP A 956 7.87 21.48 -0.92
C ASP A 956 6.36 21.64 -0.69
N TYR A 957 5.52 20.95 -1.46
CA TYR A 957 4.07 21.13 -1.39
C TYR A 957 3.36 20.10 -0.49
N LEU A 958 3.91 18.90 -0.29
CA LEU A 958 3.22 17.85 0.49
C LEU A 958 3.78 17.64 1.90
N SER A 959 5.02 18.03 2.20
CA SER A 959 5.60 17.82 3.54
C SER A 959 5.19 18.91 4.54
N ARG A 960 5.04 18.57 5.82
CA ARG A 960 4.88 19.52 6.94
C ARG A 960 6.16 20.30 7.26
N SER A 961 7.32 19.73 6.92
CA SER A 961 8.63 20.35 7.14
C SER A 961 8.88 21.49 6.16
N SER A 962 8.16 21.51 5.03
CA SER A 962 8.17 22.63 4.10
C SER A 962 7.22 23.73 4.55
N GLY A 963 7.68 24.97 4.47
CA GLY A 963 6.79 26.10 4.69
C GLY A 963 5.80 26.34 3.54
N TRP A 964 6.08 25.81 2.33
CA TRP A 964 5.24 25.92 1.12
C TRP A 964 4.12 24.87 1.06
N SER A 965 3.98 24.09 2.12
CA SER A 965 3.06 22.95 2.17
C SER A 965 1.61 23.37 1.98
N ILE A 966 0.94 22.76 1.00
CA ILE A 966 -0.51 22.88 0.86
C ILE A 966 -1.25 22.01 1.87
N VAL A 967 -0.56 21.08 2.56
CA VAL A 967 -1.19 20.14 3.48
C VAL A 967 -1.78 20.85 4.70
N ALA A 968 -1.16 21.94 5.17
CA ALA A 968 -1.73 22.75 6.24
C ALA A 968 -3.06 23.39 5.82
N SER A 969 -3.12 23.92 4.59
CA SER A 969 -4.35 24.47 4.02
C SER A 969 -5.40 23.41 3.79
N LEU A 970 -5.00 22.23 3.30
CA LEU A 970 -5.87 21.07 3.12
C LEU A 970 -6.46 20.62 4.45
N ASP A 971 -5.63 20.45 5.48
CA ASP A 971 -6.05 20.04 6.82
C ASP A 971 -7.07 21.02 7.41
N PHE A 972 -6.79 22.33 7.29
CA PHE A 972 -7.75 23.36 7.69
C PHE A 972 -9.07 23.29 6.89
N LEU A 973 -9.01 23.09 5.57
CA LEU A 973 -10.20 22.97 4.73
C LEU A 973 -11.05 21.76 5.14
N PHE A 974 -10.42 20.62 5.43
CA PHE A 974 -11.14 19.44 5.90
C PHE A 974 -11.76 19.69 7.28
N ASP A 975 -11.04 20.34 8.21
CA ASP A 975 -11.58 20.73 9.51
C ASP A 975 -12.78 21.69 9.37
N LEU A 976 -12.66 22.70 8.50
CA LEU A 976 -13.72 23.65 8.19
C LEU A 976 -14.97 22.94 7.65
N LEU A 977 -14.80 22.07 6.65
CA LEU A 977 -15.92 21.38 6.03
C LEU A 977 -16.56 20.35 6.97
N LEU A 978 -15.78 19.68 7.81
CA LEU A 978 -16.31 18.80 8.86
C LEU A 978 -17.13 19.60 9.89
N ASP A 979 -16.59 20.71 10.39
CA ASP A 979 -17.27 21.56 11.37
C ASP A 979 -18.59 22.13 10.81
N ILE A 980 -18.62 22.47 9.52
CA ILE A 980 -19.82 22.97 8.84
C ILE A 980 -20.83 21.83 8.55
N SER A 981 -20.34 20.60 8.35
CA SER A 981 -21.13 19.40 8.06
C SER A 981 -22.12 19.59 6.90
N PRO A 982 -21.65 19.77 5.65
CA PRO A 982 -22.52 19.97 4.50
C PRO A 982 -23.47 18.79 4.30
N SER A 983 -24.71 19.07 3.93
CA SER A 983 -25.68 18.02 3.58
C SER A 983 -25.34 17.38 2.23
N SER A 984 -25.90 16.20 1.94
CA SER A 984 -25.71 15.58 0.62
C SER A 984 -26.17 16.47 -0.52
N SER A 985 -27.25 17.22 -0.35
CA SER A 985 -27.70 18.22 -1.34
C SER A 985 -26.66 19.33 -1.52
N ASP A 986 -26.05 19.82 -0.43
CA ASP A 986 -25.02 20.85 -0.53
C ASP A 986 -23.80 20.35 -1.31
N ILE A 987 -23.40 19.08 -1.11
CA ILE A 987 -22.30 18.44 -1.85
C ILE A 987 -22.64 18.31 -3.34
N THR A 988 -23.85 17.84 -3.68
CA THR A 988 -24.29 17.76 -5.08
C THR A 988 -24.22 19.12 -5.76
N GLN A 989 -24.70 20.18 -5.10
CA GLN A 989 -24.72 21.53 -5.66
C GLN A 989 -23.34 22.16 -5.72
N LEU A 990 -22.46 21.92 -4.74
CA LEU A 990 -21.05 22.31 -4.79
C LEU A 990 -20.34 21.68 -5.98
N LEU A 991 -20.55 20.38 -6.21
CA LEU A 991 -19.95 19.69 -7.34
C LEU A 991 -20.56 20.15 -8.68
N ASN A 992 -21.84 20.50 -8.73
CA ASN A 992 -22.46 21.14 -9.92
C ASN A 992 -21.83 22.51 -10.19
N LEU A 993 -21.61 23.29 -9.14
CA LEU A 993 -20.95 24.58 -9.23
C LEU A 993 -19.50 24.44 -9.67
N ALA A 994 -18.72 23.53 -9.07
CA ALA A 994 -17.34 23.27 -9.47
C ALA A 994 -17.25 22.80 -10.93
N SER A 995 -18.20 21.98 -11.37
CA SER A 995 -18.23 21.49 -12.75
C SER A 995 -18.32 22.63 -13.77
N SER A 996 -19.00 23.73 -13.45
CA SER A 996 -19.17 24.89 -14.35
C SER A 996 -17.87 25.59 -14.75
N LEU A 997 -16.77 25.32 -14.05
CA LEU A 997 -15.45 25.86 -14.40
C LEU A 997 -14.86 25.21 -15.65
N PHE A 998 -15.27 23.98 -15.98
CA PHE A 998 -14.67 23.15 -17.02
C PHE A 998 -15.46 23.12 -18.33
N TYR A 999 -16.61 23.79 -18.41
CA TYR A 999 -17.39 23.89 -19.64
C TYR A 999 -18.04 25.27 -19.80
N ASN A 1000 -18.34 25.61 -21.04
CA ASN A 1000 -19.07 26.81 -21.40
C ASN A 1000 -20.58 26.52 -21.47
N PRO A 1001 -21.46 27.54 -21.47
CA PRO A 1001 -22.92 27.34 -21.55
C PRO A 1001 -23.41 26.57 -22.79
N ASP A 1002 -22.59 26.48 -23.84
CA ASP A 1002 -22.84 25.68 -25.05
C ASP A 1002 -22.38 24.21 -24.92
N ASN A 1003 -22.00 23.77 -23.72
CA ASN A 1003 -21.43 22.45 -23.40
C ASN A 1003 -20.09 22.14 -24.09
N THR A 1004 -19.37 23.14 -24.58
CA THR A 1004 -17.98 22.97 -25.03
C THR A 1004 -17.02 23.04 -23.84
N ARG A 1005 -15.87 22.34 -23.93
CA ARG A 1005 -14.85 22.38 -22.87
C ARG A 1005 -14.26 23.78 -22.75
N SER A 1006 -14.05 24.18 -21.50
CA SER A 1006 -13.40 25.43 -21.13
C SER A 1006 -11.99 25.10 -20.65
N TYR A 1007 -10.99 25.86 -21.13
CA TYR A 1007 -9.61 25.82 -20.63
C TYR A 1007 -9.23 27.14 -19.96
N THR A 1008 -10.20 27.81 -19.32
CA THR A 1008 -10.00 29.16 -18.76
C THR A 1008 -8.95 29.17 -17.65
N ILE A 1009 -8.89 28.16 -16.79
CA ILE A 1009 -7.88 28.08 -15.72
C ILE A 1009 -6.49 27.92 -16.34
N THR A 1010 -6.35 27.00 -17.30
CA THR A 1010 -5.11 26.79 -18.07
C THR A 1010 -4.66 28.09 -18.73
N ASN A 1011 -5.55 28.82 -19.41
CA ASN A 1011 -5.18 30.07 -20.08
C ASN A 1011 -4.75 31.15 -19.08
N ILE A 1012 -5.41 31.26 -17.92
CA ILE A 1012 -4.99 32.18 -16.86
C ILE A 1012 -3.55 31.87 -16.41
N LEU A 1013 -3.26 30.59 -16.13
CA LEU A 1013 -1.97 30.18 -15.59
C LEU A 1013 -0.85 30.24 -16.64
N THR A 1014 -1.14 29.95 -17.91
CA THR A 1014 -0.12 29.81 -18.97
C THR A 1014 0.05 31.07 -19.84
N GLN A 1015 -0.95 31.96 -19.89
CA GLN A 1015 -0.93 33.14 -20.75
C GLN A 1015 -0.99 34.45 -19.96
N SER A 1016 -1.93 34.57 -19.03
CA SER A 1016 -2.22 35.84 -18.36
C SER A 1016 -1.31 36.12 -17.15
N LEU A 1017 -0.95 35.09 -16.38
CA LEU A 1017 -0.09 35.19 -15.19
C LEU A 1017 1.41 35.40 -15.50
N PRO A 1018 2.03 34.67 -16.45
CA PRO A 1018 3.49 34.70 -16.60
C PRO A 1018 4.09 36.08 -16.92
N PRO A 1019 3.48 36.94 -17.77
CA PRO A 1019 4.02 38.29 -18.01
C PRO A 1019 4.02 39.19 -16.77
N VAL A 1020 3.09 38.97 -15.83
CA VAL A 1020 3.04 39.70 -14.56
C VAL A 1020 4.18 39.25 -13.64
N LEU A 1021 4.46 37.94 -13.61
CA LEU A 1021 5.60 37.39 -12.87
C LEU A 1021 6.92 37.93 -13.42
N ASP A 1022 7.09 37.94 -14.74
CA ASP A 1022 8.30 38.48 -15.39
C ASP A 1022 8.52 39.96 -15.09
N ALA A 1023 7.45 40.77 -15.05
CA ALA A 1023 7.55 42.19 -14.74
C ALA A 1023 7.95 42.45 -13.27
N MET A 1024 7.52 41.58 -12.36
CA MET A 1024 7.81 41.68 -10.92
C MET A 1024 9.14 41.03 -10.53
N ALA A 1025 9.66 40.10 -11.33
CA ALA A 1025 10.85 39.30 -11.03
C ALA A 1025 12.07 40.10 -10.53
N PRO A 1026 12.47 41.24 -11.15
CA PRO A 1026 13.64 42.02 -10.71
C PRO A 1026 13.55 42.57 -9.28
N TYR A 1027 12.34 42.56 -8.72
CA TYR A 1027 11.99 43.09 -7.40
C TYR A 1027 11.40 42.02 -6.47
N GLY A 1028 11.51 40.73 -6.82
CA GLY A 1028 10.92 39.63 -6.05
C GLY A 1028 11.44 39.51 -4.61
N ARG A 1029 12.75 39.72 -4.40
CA ARG A 1029 13.35 39.66 -3.05
C ARG A 1029 12.81 40.77 -2.13
N PRO A 1030 12.81 42.06 -2.55
CA PRO A 1030 12.09 43.13 -1.86
C PRO A 1030 10.64 42.80 -1.52
N LEU A 1031 9.88 42.22 -2.45
CA LEU A 1031 8.49 41.82 -2.22
C LEU A 1031 8.34 40.77 -1.11
N TYR A 1032 9.23 39.78 -1.06
CA TYR A 1032 9.24 38.78 0.01
C TYR A 1032 9.59 39.39 1.37
N GLY A 1033 10.55 40.32 1.41
CA GLY A 1033 10.93 41.04 2.63
C GLY A 1033 9.78 41.85 3.20
N THR A 1034 9.19 42.73 2.40
CA THR A 1034 8.04 43.55 2.82
C THR A 1034 6.81 42.68 3.13
N GLY A 1035 6.53 41.68 2.29
CA GLY A 1035 5.43 40.73 2.49
C GLY A 1035 5.54 39.97 3.80
N TYR A 1036 6.75 39.56 4.20
CA TYR A 1036 7.01 38.95 5.50
C TYR A 1036 6.60 39.87 6.65
N TYR A 1037 7.11 41.10 6.70
CA TYR A 1037 6.84 42.01 7.82
C TYR A 1037 5.35 42.36 7.94
N LEU A 1038 4.66 42.52 6.81
CA LEU A 1038 3.21 42.75 6.78
C LEU A 1038 2.40 41.52 7.23
N ALA A 1039 2.90 40.30 6.96
CA ALA A 1039 2.25 39.04 7.28
C ALA A 1039 2.63 38.43 8.65
N THR A 1040 3.54 39.06 9.40
CA THR A 1040 3.87 38.62 10.76
C THR A 1040 2.63 38.55 11.66
N SER A 1041 2.63 37.64 12.63
CA SER A 1041 1.52 37.51 13.58
C SER A 1041 1.36 38.78 14.40
N GLY A 1042 0.17 39.39 14.39
CA GLY A 1042 -0.05 40.73 14.97
C GLY A 1042 0.42 41.88 14.08
N GLY A 1043 0.88 41.58 12.87
CA GLY A 1043 1.23 42.56 11.83
C GLY A 1043 0.01 43.09 11.07
N PHE A 1044 0.26 43.82 9.98
CA PHE A 1044 -0.76 44.53 9.22
C PHE A 1044 -1.90 43.63 8.70
N PHE A 1045 -1.62 42.42 8.18
CA PHE A 1045 -2.71 41.52 7.75
C PHE A 1045 -3.52 40.95 8.90
N SER A 1046 -2.92 40.78 10.08
CA SER A 1046 -3.68 40.38 11.27
C SER A 1046 -4.65 41.49 11.69
N TYR A 1047 -4.25 42.77 11.55
CA TYR A 1047 -5.14 43.90 11.75
C TYR A 1047 -6.30 43.91 10.73
N LEU A 1048 -5.99 43.76 9.44
CA LEU A 1048 -7.02 43.71 8.39
C LEU A 1048 -7.99 42.55 8.60
N GLU A 1049 -7.50 41.35 8.94
CA GLU A 1049 -8.36 40.19 9.19
C GLU A 1049 -9.30 40.38 10.40
N ASN A 1050 -8.83 41.07 11.44
CA ASN A 1050 -9.63 41.33 12.64
C ASN A 1050 -10.65 42.48 12.47
N ARG A 1051 -10.38 43.43 11.57
CA ARG A 1051 -11.15 44.67 11.46
C ARG A 1051 -11.88 44.83 10.13
N MET A 1052 -11.49 44.18 9.04
CA MET A 1052 -12.23 44.20 7.77
C MET A 1052 -13.38 43.19 7.82
N PHE A 1053 -14.61 43.68 7.90
CA PHE A 1053 -15.79 42.82 7.78
C PHE A 1053 -16.77 43.40 6.78
N MET A 1054 -17.33 42.52 5.94
CA MET A 1054 -18.43 42.90 5.06
C MET A 1054 -19.66 43.21 5.90
N ASN A 1055 -20.36 44.30 5.59
CA ASN A 1055 -21.59 44.67 6.29
C ASN A 1055 -22.58 43.46 6.28
N PRO A 1056 -23.16 43.08 7.44
CA PRO A 1056 -24.12 41.97 7.52
C PRO A 1056 -25.35 42.10 6.61
N ALA A 1057 -25.68 43.32 6.15
CA ALA A 1057 -26.77 43.57 5.22
C ALA A 1057 -26.51 43.03 3.80
N PHE A 1058 -25.24 42.78 3.43
CA PHE A 1058 -24.87 42.22 2.13
C PHE A 1058 -24.61 40.72 2.23
N THR A 1059 -24.93 40.00 1.16
CA THR A 1059 -24.69 38.56 1.02
C THR A 1059 -23.41 38.27 0.23
N THR A 1060 -22.92 37.04 0.33
CA THR A 1060 -21.76 36.53 -0.42
C THR A 1060 -22.04 36.52 -1.92
N LYS A 1061 -23.30 36.39 -2.31
CA LYS A 1061 -23.74 36.55 -3.70
C LYS A 1061 -23.51 37.98 -4.20
N ASP A 1062 -23.86 38.98 -3.38
CA ASP A 1062 -23.66 40.39 -3.73
C ASP A 1062 -22.16 40.70 -3.85
N LEU A 1063 -21.32 40.07 -3.01
CA LEU A 1063 -19.86 40.17 -3.10
C LEU A 1063 -19.32 39.67 -4.44
N PHE A 1064 -19.71 38.47 -4.88
CA PHE A 1064 -19.26 37.93 -6.15
C PHE A 1064 -19.74 38.79 -7.33
N SER A 1065 -20.97 39.32 -7.26
CA SER A 1065 -21.52 40.20 -8.29
C SER A 1065 -20.77 41.53 -8.38
N ASP A 1066 -20.56 42.22 -7.26
CA ASP A 1066 -19.82 43.49 -7.21
C ASP A 1066 -18.35 43.29 -7.61
N LEU A 1067 -17.71 42.20 -7.19
CA LEU A 1067 -16.34 41.87 -7.58
C LEU A 1067 -16.21 41.65 -9.09
N LYS A 1068 -17.13 40.87 -9.70
CA LYS A 1068 -17.17 40.66 -11.14
C LYS A 1068 -17.34 41.99 -11.89
N ASN A 1069 -18.30 42.81 -11.47
CA ASN A 1069 -18.59 44.10 -12.11
C ASN A 1069 -17.39 45.05 -11.98
N PHE A 1070 -16.73 45.06 -10.82
CA PHE A 1070 -15.52 45.87 -10.59
C PHE A 1070 -14.39 45.46 -11.53
N LEU A 1071 -14.11 44.16 -11.63
CA LEU A 1071 -13.04 43.63 -12.47
C LEU A 1071 -13.26 43.88 -13.98
N ARG A 1072 -14.52 44.00 -14.42
CA ARG A 1072 -14.90 44.33 -15.81
C ARG A 1072 -15.09 45.81 -16.08
N SER A 1073 -15.11 46.63 -15.04
CA SER A 1073 -15.42 48.04 -15.17
C SER A 1073 -14.38 48.78 -15.99
N ASP A 1074 -14.81 49.88 -16.61
CA ASP A 1074 -13.90 50.81 -17.30
C ASP A 1074 -12.81 51.35 -16.38
N ILE A 1075 -13.00 51.33 -15.04
CA ILE A 1075 -11.97 51.71 -14.08
C ILE A 1075 -10.72 50.84 -14.25
N ILE A 1076 -10.89 49.52 -14.33
CA ILE A 1076 -9.78 48.54 -14.47
C ILE A 1076 -9.41 48.32 -15.93
N GLN A 1077 -10.40 48.22 -16.82
CA GLN A 1077 -10.22 47.79 -18.21
C GLN A 1077 -9.82 48.92 -19.17
N ASN A 1078 -9.80 50.19 -18.72
CA ASN A 1078 -9.39 51.30 -19.57
C ASN A 1078 -7.91 51.17 -20.01
N LYS A 1079 -7.72 51.13 -21.34
CA LYS A 1079 -6.43 50.93 -22.01
C LYS A 1079 -5.69 52.23 -22.31
N GLU A 1080 -6.31 53.39 -22.09
CA GLU A 1080 -5.69 54.68 -22.34
C GLU A 1080 -4.51 54.95 -21.37
N ASP A 1081 -3.40 55.47 -21.89
CA ASP A 1081 -2.26 55.97 -21.10
C ASP A 1081 -2.53 57.37 -20.53
N THR A 1082 -3.70 57.55 -19.95
CA THR A 1082 -4.14 58.84 -19.40
C THR A 1082 -4.52 58.68 -17.93
N ASN A 1083 -4.71 59.81 -17.22
CA ASN A 1083 -5.16 59.79 -15.83
C ASN A 1083 -6.57 59.16 -15.64
N ARG A 1084 -7.25 58.75 -16.73
CA ARG A 1084 -8.53 58.03 -16.72
C ARG A 1084 -8.39 56.53 -16.52
N SER A 1085 -7.22 55.95 -16.78
CA SER A 1085 -6.96 54.54 -16.47
C SER A 1085 -6.45 54.41 -15.05
N PHE A 1086 -7.20 53.73 -14.18
CA PHE A 1086 -6.84 53.59 -12.77
C PHE A 1086 -5.50 52.86 -12.60
N LEU A 1087 -5.29 51.77 -13.34
CA LEU A 1087 -4.03 51.00 -13.28
C LEU A 1087 -2.83 51.86 -13.73
N TYR A 1088 -2.99 52.65 -14.79
CA TYR A 1088 -1.94 53.56 -15.27
C TYR A 1088 -1.66 54.72 -14.32
N ALA A 1089 -2.71 55.38 -13.83
CA ALA A 1089 -2.60 56.51 -12.91
C ALA A 1089 -1.97 56.06 -11.58
N THR A 1090 -2.42 54.94 -11.03
CA THR A 1090 -1.88 54.38 -9.78
C THR A 1090 -0.46 53.87 -9.98
N GLY A 1091 -0.17 53.18 -11.10
CA GLY A 1091 1.18 52.75 -11.44
C GLY A 1091 2.15 53.93 -11.58
N THR A 1092 1.70 55.04 -12.18
CA THR A 1092 2.48 56.28 -12.33
C THR A 1092 2.71 56.97 -10.98
N LEU A 1093 1.71 56.99 -10.10
CA LEU A 1093 1.87 57.54 -8.75
C LEU A 1093 2.85 56.71 -7.92
N ILE A 1094 2.72 55.38 -7.95
CA ILE A 1094 3.66 54.47 -7.28
C ILE A 1094 5.08 54.64 -7.85
N GLN A 1095 5.22 54.86 -9.16
CA GLN A 1095 6.51 55.21 -9.78
C GLN A 1095 7.09 56.49 -9.17
N GLN A 1096 6.29 57.55 -9.06
CA GLN A 1096 6.73 58.82 -8.46
C GLN A 1096 7.12 58.66 -7.00
N MET A 1097 6.35 57.87 -6.22
CA MET A 1097 6.69 57.55 -4.83
C MET A 1097 8.01 56.77 -4.75
N ALA A 1098 8.21 55.79 -5.63
CA ALA A 1098 9.46 55.05 -5.72
C ALA A 1098 10.64 55.96 -6.13
N ASP A 1099 10.45 56.88 -7.07
CA ASP A 1099 11.47 57.84 -7.51
C ASP A 1099 11.90 58.77 -6.37
N ILE A 1100 10.95 59.27 -5.57
CA ILE A 1100 11.21 60.13 -4.40
C ILE A 1100 11.92 59.33 -3.31
N TYR A 1101 11.41 58.14 -3.00
CA TYR A 1101 11.98 57.26 -1.99
C TYR A 1101 13.40 56.79 -2.37
N GLN A 1102 13.69 56.61 -3.67
CA GLN A 1102 15.03 56.31 -4.19
C GLN A 1102 15.97 57.52 -4.15
N ALA A 1103 15.50 58.71 -4.52
CA ALA A 1103 16.31 59.92 -4.49
C ALA A 1103 16.76 60.31 -3.06
N GLY A 1104 15.99 59.89 -2.05
CA GLY A 1104 16.14 60.38 -0.68
C GLY A 1104 15.83 61.88 -0.59
N ARG A 1105 15.82 62.44 0.63
CA ARG A 1105 15.63 63.88 0.83
C ARG A 1105 16.70 64.65 0.05
N LYS A 1106 16.38 65.12 -1.17
CA LYS A 1106 17.14 66.16 -1.85
C LYS A 1106 16.70 67.50 -1.27
N PHE A 1107 17.63 68.16 -0.59
CA PHE A 1107 17.56 69.59 -0.28
C PHE A 1107 17.21 70.34 -1.57
N SER A 1108 16.02 70.93 -1.63
CA SER A 1108 15.76 72.03 -2.56
C SER A 1108 16.49 73.25 -2.03
N PRO A 1109 17.20 74.03 -2.87
CA PRO A 1109 17.73 75.29 -2.42
C PRO A 1109 16.56 76.24 -2.11
N VAL A 1110 16.68 76.91 -0.96
CA VAL A 1110 15.87 78.03 -0.46
C VAL A 1110 14.54 77.66 0.22
N GLY A 1111 14.55 77.70 1.57
CA GLY A 1111 13.44 78.32 2.30
C GLY A 1111 12.79 77.59 3.47
N PHE A 1112 12.98 76.28 3.67
CA PHE A 1112 12.35 75.57 4.80
C PHE A 1112 13.36 74.71 5.56
N TYR A 1113 13.53 75.01 6.84
CA TYR A 1113 14.30 74.21 7.79
C TYR A 1113 13.38 73.15 8.42
N MET A 1114 13.86 71.91 8.53
CA MET A 1114 13.25 70.89 9.40
C MET A 1114 14.30 70.29 10.33
N TYR A 1115 13.89 70.04 11.58
CA TYR A 1115 14.72 69.59 12.69
C TYR A 1115 15.37 68.23 12.42
N ASP A 1116 16.64 68.15 12.81
CA ASP A 1116 17.53 67.00 12.86
C ASP A 1116 17.14 66.07 14.03
N ASN A 1117 16.90 64.79 13.74
CA ASN A 1117 16.71 63.73 14.75
C ASN A 1117 17.74 62.59 14.53
N TRP A 1118 19.00 62.91 14.24
CA TRP A 1118 20.13 61.96 14.25
C TRP A 1118 20.66 61.67 15.66
N ASN A 1119 19.80 61.17 16.56
CA ASN A 1119 20.26 60.38 17.71
C ASN A 1119 19.74 58.96 17.54
N ASP A 1120 20.63 57.97 17.73
CA ASP A 1120 20.42 56.54 17.48
C ASP A 1120 19.25 55.89 18.26
N ASP A 1121 18.60 56.63 19.17
CA ASP A 1121 17.56 56.14 20.08
C ASP A 1121 16.14 56.75 19.84
N GLN A 1122 15.87 57.39 18.69
CA GLN A 1122 14.51 57.88 18.36
C GLN A 1122 13.92 57.24 17.10
N PRO A 1123 12.59 56.95 17.06
CA PRO A 1123 11.97 56.25 15.95
C PRO A 1123 12.07 57.08 14.67
N THR A 1124 12.62 56.48 13.63
CA THR A 1124 12.67 57.00 12.27
C THR A 1124 11.27 57.32 11.77
N SER A 1125 11.10 58.47 11.10
CA SER A 1125 9.86 58.81 10.40
C SER A 1125 9.44 57.63 9.52
N THR A 1126 8.20 57.21 9.63
CA THR A 1126 7.66 56.09 8.87
C THR A 1126 7.56 56.47 7.38
N LEU A 1127 7.49 55.49 6.46
CA LEU A 1127 7.14 55.72 5.04
C LEU A 1127 5.90 56.63 4.93
N TRP A 1128 5.00 56.52 5.91
CA TRP A 1128 3.78 57.30 6.00
C TRP A 1128 3.98 58.74 6.45
N ASP A 1129 4.94 59.03 7.32
CA ASP A 1129 5.29 60.42 7.68
C ASP A 1129 5.89 61.16 6.47
N ASP A 1130 6.69 60.46 5.66
CA ASP A 1130 7.19 60.98 4.40
C ASP A 1130 6.06 61.11 3.35
N MET A 1131 5.08 60.20 3.30
CA MET A 1131 3.90 60.32 2.44
C MET A 1131 2.95 61.44 2.88
N ASN A 1132 2.67 61.58 4.18
CA ASN A 1132 1.90 62.68 4.76
C ASN A 1132 2.58 64.02 4.48
N PHE A 1133 3.90 64.09 4.65
CA PHE A 1133 4.67 65.27 4.27
C PHE A 1133 4.48 65.60 2.79
N MET A 1134 4.64 64.63 1.87
CA MET A 1134 4.42 64.82 0.44
C MET A 1134 3.01 65.32 0.07
N PHE A 1135 1.96 64.81 0.74
CA PHE A 1135 0.58 65.24 0.50
C PHE A 1135 0.21 66.56 1.22
N SER A 1136 0.98 66.97 2.22
CA SER A 1136 0.82 68.25 2.93
C SER A 1136 1.57 69.43 2.30
N VAL A 1137 2.50 69.16 1.36
CA VAL A 1137 3.39 70.17 0.74
C VAL A 1137 3.04 70.44 -0.74
N GLN A 1138 1.80 70.15 -1.17
CA GLN A 1138 1.26 70.65 -2.44
C GLN A 1138 0.27 71.80 -2.26
#